data_AF-A0A812TPL0-F1
#
_entry.id   AF-A0A812TPL0-F1
#
_cell.length_a   1.000
_cell.length_b   1.000
_cell.length_c   1.000
_cell.angle_alpha   90.00
_cell.angle_beta   90.00
_cell.angle_gamma   90.00
#
_symmetry.space_group_name_H-M   'P 1'
#
loop_
_entity.id
_entity.type
_entity.pdbx_description
1 polymer ?
#
loop_
_entity_poly.entity_id
_entity_poly.type
_entity_poly.pdbx_seq_one_letter_code
_entity_poly.pdbx_strand_id
1 'polypeptide(L)'
;MSACEEWSQWNFVLQLFQELKDCQLQRSELTHNTAVTAASDGSHWRGALKLLFELQAVRAEQDVLSFSSTVSACQWNWKAALSVVEEMSKVNVSEDVITLGYTVAACDRGGVMLADVLGLIQATGGQEKCINLRNGFDAKSCTFGSDAWRQLTTSTPGLLARKNVDKECIVYNACISACEKAGQWQHALGLFSEMEGMTIQKTSITYNATVSACEKGHEWELALTIVSQMEHQNVDRCPITYNAAIAACDEAGQWQHVLLLLEDMNRGQLQRDAITYHACVMSCEKSMQWQRALGWFEEMRSQRLEHNSNTLNAVVSSCEQSGQWSVASNKFGPAFFSLAPESVPSLQPGPAEGSESSATSGEWSFVLQNSVLEALITCRDGILQPIQLTNKISGQQLPPPEDAFQANLVLDGRLDRAGEVLSSSDFQVLTMNLGRVENQANASQLSLRMTGWMITAVMELRGTVESAKWSIELRDGSNYLKIALRMSGPADNTSSGLADGEVKRSGKHPVDPEADSELCLLSGNLQGSRVAGKVDGVPVISDHFFFGLEHPQAQNSADRGKYRCCLKQHAEKIAEHGPHADLVLGVAAPGQMRRSFLYYLERERAHPSRKMLHYNSWYDIGTGQQFDAKQAVDRLEHIARELARRGVVLDSFLMDDGWDDPDSGPWDAHSGFSKSDLKQLEERAMHWKTSLGLWFSPFGGYHEARQRRIHAARKAGIPVRGETRERKLAVLRRGGCTQSAPCSEGEGRCQTNEDCKGQLECWHTTHAVSPPGVDLSGLSDSDLRICFDPGARSAFLGLGLKEYYTHFRDAIWKWLRRGANLLKLDGIGNPAGLDQTLEEDFDAAVSLIAELRKISSDVFINLSTGTWPSPFWLLYSDTVWRRGHDHYFEGSGCARERWITYRDAMVYANVVTQSPLFPLSSLMVHGIIFAKDAWDLNRLEGSGTGMSHEPFKHEVRSAFGSGVMLQELYITPSLLNRENWDDIAEAATWASSRTETLADVQWFGGDPAKGEVYGWAAWYGNARNGSASSAILTLRNPSPIRQSVQVDPVKAFSLPGYANSPLVLNTPFSDQRPRQIQLVRGRVTSIDLPAFAVLVFDTSGPTPSAWAVYLDILVDNLAVLFWTVLAVLVAGFSLRGGSAASAAPAAPAVPLEELRRRRLAALERRGADR
;
A
#
# COMPACT_ATOMS: atom_id res chain seq x y z
N MET A 1 25.12 33.71 6.13
CA MET A 1 24.03 34.71 6.13
C MET A 1 22.97 34.39 5.11
N SER A 2 23.28 34.18 3.82
CA SER A 2 22.26 33.74 2.84
C SER A 2 21.61 32.39 3.21
N ALA A 3 22.36 31.46 3.82
CA ALA A 3 21.80 30.22 4.38
C ALA A 3 20.92 30.41 5.64
N CYS A 4 20.99 31.58 6.29
CA CYS A 4 20.16 31.92 7.45
C CYS A 4 18.89 32.67 7.05
N GLU A 5 18.82 33.19 5.82
CA GLU A 5 17.64 33.88 5.26
C GLU A 5 16.49 32.89 4.99
N GLU A 6 16.80 31.62 4.75
CA GLU A 6 15.80 30.57 4.49
C GLU A 6 15.21 29.92 5.76
N TRP A 7 15.75 30.21 6.95
CA TRP A 7 15.35 29.59 8.22
C TRP A 7 15.14 30.68 9.26
N SER A 8 13.90 30.95 9.69
CA SER A 8 13.49 32.03 10.61
C SER A 8 14.10 31.95 12.04
N GLN A 9 15.43 31.96 12.19
CA GLN A 9 16.16 31.81 13.45
C GLN A 9 16.88 33.11 13.86
N TRP A 10 16.09 34.07 14.33
CA TRP A 10 16.54 35.41 14.77
C TRP A 10 17.64 35.39 15.86
N ASN A 11 17.58 34.45 16.80
CA ASN A 11 18.55 34.35 17.89
C ASN A 11 19.97 33.99 17.39
N PHE A 12 20.06 33.21 16.30
CA PHE A 12 21.34 32.81 15.71
C PHE A 12 21.99 33.97 14.94
N VAL A 13 21.17 34.80 14.27
CA VAL A 13 21.64 36.03 13.60
C VAL A 13 22.23 37.02 14.60
N LEU A 14 21.60 37.18 15.77
CA LEU A 14 22.13 38.03 16.85
C LEU A 14 23.45 37.50 17.43
N GLN A 15 23.56 36.19 17.64
CA GLN A 15 24.80 35.56 18.12
C GLN A 15 25.95 35.73 17.13
N LEU A 16 25.68 35.54 15.84
CA LEU A 16 26.66 35.74 14.77
C LEU A 16 27.08 37.22 14.66
N PHE A 17 26.16 38.16 14.83
CA PHE A 17 26.48 39.58 14.86
C PHE A 17 27.35 39.96 16.05
N GLN A 18 27.10 39.35 17.22
CA GLN A 18 27.93 39.55 18.41
C GLN A 18 29.34 38.99 18.22
N GLU A 19 29.46 37.78 17.67
CA GLU A 19 30.75 37.15 17.34
C GLU A 19 31.56 37.96 16.30
N LEU A 20 30.90 38.53 15.28
CA LEU A 20 31.54 39.43 14.32
C LEU A 20 32.04 40.74 14.97
N LYS A 21 31.35 41.22 16.03
CA LYS A 21 31.80 42.37 16.83
C LYS A 21 33.06 42.03 17.62
N ASP A 22 33.04 40.85 18.25
CA ASP A 22 34.12 40.37 19.11
C ASP A 22 35.39 40.03 18.28
N CYS A 23 35.22 39.69 17.00
CA CYS A 23 36.31 39.47 16.04
C CYS A 23 36.84 40.74 15.35
N GLN A 24 36.33 41.93 15.67
CA GLN A 24 36.72 43.23 15.04
C GLN A 24 36.64 43.25 13.49
N LEU A 25 35.80 42.42 12.89
CA LEU A 25 35.62 42.40 11.44
C LEU A 25 34.65 43.50 11.00
N GLN A 26 35.01 44.28 9.98
CA GLN A 26 34.12 45.29 9.43
C GLN A 26 32.92 44.64 8.74
N ARG A 27 31.72 45.00 9.19
CA ARG A 27 30.45 44.49 8.67
C ARG A 27 30.07 45.27 7.41
N SER A 28 29.76 44.56 6.33
CA SER A 28 29.33 45.17 5.06
C SER A 28 27.85 45.58 5.08
N GLU A 29 27.44 46.42 4.12
CA GLU A 29 26.03 46.79 3.87
C GLU A 29 25.16 45.55 3.65
N LEU A 30 25.63 44.62 2.80
CA LEU A 30 24.99 43.34 2.54
C LEU A 30 24.76 42.50 3.82
N THR A 31 25.66 42.60 4.80
CA THR A 31 25.54 41.90 6.09
C THR A 31 24.36 42.39 6.89
N HIS A 32 24.11 43.70 6.89
CA HIS A 32 23.00 44.28 7.63
C HIS A 32 21.67 44.05 6.90
N ASN A 33 21.64 44.15 5.56
CA ASN A 33 20.41 43.96 4.78
C ASN A 33 19.88 42.52 4.94
N THR A 34 20.74 41.51 4.86
CA THR A 34 20.35 40.11 5.12
C THR A 34 19.86 39.88 6.56
N ALA A 35 20.42 40.59 7.54
CA ALA A 35 19.98 40.48 8.93
C ALA A 35 18.62 41.15 9.18
N VAL A 36 18.33 42.25 8.49
CA VAL A 36 17.04 42.94 8.52
C VAL A 36 15.96 42.13 7.80
N THR A 37 16.29 41.49 6.68
CA THR A 37 15.39 40.53 5.99
C THR A 37 15.07 39.33 6.88
N ALA A 38 16.08 38.73 7.53
CA ALA A 38 15.86 37.64 8.48
C ALA A 38 15.02 38.07 9.71
N ALA A 39 15.11 39.33 10.14
CA ALA A 39 14.26 39.90 11.19
C ALA A 39 12.80 40.08 10.74
N SER A 40 12.58 40.42 9.46
CA SER A 40 11.27 40.52 8.81
C SER A 40 10.55 39.19 8.80
N ASP A 41 11.23 38.13 8.35
CA ASP A 41 10.65 36.78 8.27
C ASP A 41 10.36 36.18 9.66
N GLY A 42 11.07 36.63 10.69
CA GLY A 42 10.83 36.28 12.10
C GLY A 42 9.83 37.19 12.84
N SER A 43 9.27 38.23 12.20
CA SER A 43 8.36 39.21 12.84
C SER A 43 8.96 40.00 14.02
N HIS A 44 10.29 40.20 14.04
CA HIS A 44 11.03 40.80 15.16
C HIS A 44 11.31 42.31 14.95
N TRP A 45 10.26 43.12 14.87
CA TRP A 45 10.34 44.55 14.49
C TRP A 45 11.28 45.44 15.33
N ARG A 46 11.41 45.20 16.64
CA ARG A 46 12.35 45.97 17.49
C ARG A 46 13.81 45.68 17.15
N GLY A 47 14.09 44.45 16.73
CA GLY A 47 15.40 44.01 16.28
C GLY A 47 15.77 44.60 14.93
N ALA A 48 14.83 44.55 13.98
CA ALA A 48 14.96 45.17 12.66
C ALA A 48 15.24 46.68 12.76
N LEU A 49 14.46 47.40 13.59
CA LEU A 49 14.68 48.83 13.86
C LEU A 49 16.06 49.11 14.46
N LYS A 50 16.49 48.32 15.44
CA LYS A 50 17.80 48.49 16.08
C LYS A 50 18.94 48.30 15.08
N LEU A 51 18.86 47.30 14.20
CA LEU A 51 19.83 47.06 13.14
C LEU A 51 19.84 48.19 12.09
N LEU A 52 18.67 48.72 11.73
CA LEU A 52 18.53 49.87 10.82
C LEU A 52 19.18 51.15 11.38
N PHE A 53 19.01 51.41 12.69
CA PHE A 53 19.66 52.54 13.36
C PHE A 53 21.17 52.31 13.59
N GLU A 54 21.61 51.07 13.84
CA GLU A 54 23.03 50.74 13.89
C GLU A 54 23.70 50.99 12.52
N LEU A 55 23.02 50.71 11.42
CA LEU A 55 23.46 50.99 10.04
C LEU A 55 23.74 52.48 9.81
N GLN A 56 22.89 53.38 10.34
CA GLN A 56 23.10 54.84 10.31
C GLN A 56 24.37 55.25 11.07
N ALA A 57 24.66 54.60 12.20
CA ALA A 57 25.82 54.94 13.03
C ALA A 57 27.17 54.58 12.37
N VAL A 58 27.18 53.62 11.42
CA VAL A 58 28.40 53.19 10.71
C VAL A 58 28.58 53.92 9.35
N ARG A 59 27.70 54.87 8.99
CA ARG A 59 27.72 55.62 7.71
C ARG A 59 27.75 54.73 6.45
N ALA A 60 27.12 53.56 6.48
CA ALA A 60 26.89 52.77 5.28
C ALA A 60 25.70 53.35 4.47
N GLU A 61 25.74 53.23 3.14
CA GLU A 61 24.62 53.65 2.28
C GLU A 61 23.37 52.83 2.64
N GLN A 62 22.23 53.50 2.74
CA GLN A 62 20.95 52.86 3.08
C GLN A 62 20.11 52.72 1.80
N ASP A 63 19.55 51.53 1.58
CA ASP A 63 18.73 51.23 0.42
C ASP A 63 17.24 51.05 0.77
N VAL A 64 16.38 51.19 -0.25
CA VAL A 64 14.92 51.06 -0.10
C VAL A 64 14.53 49.68 0.44
N LEU A 65 15.32 48.64 0.12
CA LEU A 65 15.05 47.26 0.51
C LEU A 65 15.11 47.07 2.03
N SER A 66 16.12 47.66 2.70
CA SER A 66 16.28 47.58 4.15
C SER A 66 15.12 48.21 4.91
N PHE A 67 14.62 49.34 4.40
CA PHE A 67 13.45 50.00 4.97
C PHE A 67 12.16 49.21 4.69
N SER A 68 11.95 48.71 3.47
CA SER A 68 10.80 47.87 3.12
C SER A 68 10.71 46.60 3.98
N SER A 69 11.84 45.91 4.19
CA SER A 69 11.91 44.74 5.07
C SER A 69 11.66 45.11 6.54
N THR A 70 12.15 46.26 7.01
CA THR A 70 11.88 46.74 8.38
C THR A 70 10.39 47.07 8.59
N VAL A 71 9.74 47.68 7.60
CA VAL A 71 8.29 47.95 7.63
C VAL A 71 7.47 46.65 7.61
N SER A 72 7.87 45.68 6.78
CA SER A 72 7.25 44.35 6.74
C SER A 72 7.32 43.64 8.11
N ALA A 73 8.46 43.73 8.80
CA ALA A 73 8.66 43.17 10.13
C ALA A 73 7.68 43.71 11.20
N CYS A 74 7.16 44.93 11.03
CA CYS A 74 6.28 45.60 12.00
C CYS A 74 4.88 44.96 12.12
N GLN A 75 4.42 44.23 11.10
CA GLN A 75 3.10 43.58 11.02
C GLN A 75 1.95 44.43 11.59
N TRP A 76 1.46 44.15 12.81
CA TRP A 76 0.29 44.79 13.43
C TRP A 76 0.61 46.13 14.10
N ASN A 77 1.89 46.50 14.22
CA ASN A 77 2.33 47.70 14.91
C ASN A 77 2.50 48.88 13.94
N TRP A 78 1.37 49.44 13.54
CA TRP A 78 1.29 50.53 12.56
C TRP A 78 2.07 51.78 12.93
N LYS A 79 2.20 52.09 14.22
CA LYS A 79 3.00 53.24 14.71
C LYS A 79 4.49 53.02 14.45
N ALA A 80 4.98 51.80 14.60
CA ALA A 80 6.37 51.45 14.28
C ALA A 80 6.60 51.49 12.77
N ALA A 81 5.66 50.97 11.98
CA ALA A 81 5.72 51.01 10.51
C ALA A 81 5.76 52.46 9.97
N LEU A 82 4.94 53.37 10.51
CA LEU A 82 4.95 54.78 10.15
C LEU A 82 6.25 55.49 10.57
N SER A 83 6.78 55.17 11.74
CA SER A 83 8.06 55.74 12.19
C SER A 83 9.22 55.35 11.27
N VAL A 84 9.21 54.16 10.67
CA VAL A 84 10.24 53.74 9.70
C VAL A 84 10.11 54.54 8.40
N VAL A 85 8.89 54.77 7.92
CA VAL A 85 8.62 55.58 6.73
C VAL A 85 9.00 57.05 6.95
N GLU A 86 8.72 57.62 8.13
CA GLU A 86 9.17 58.98 8.47
C GLU A 86 10.70 59.10 8.48
N GLU A 87 11.42 58.06 8.91
CA GLU A 87 12.88 58.05 8.88
C GLU A 87 13.43 57.94 7.44
N MET A 88 12.77 57.20 6.53
CA MET A 88 13.15 57.15 5.10
C MET A 88 13.19 58.54 4.47
N SER A 89 12.18 59.36 4.77
CA SER A 89 12.09 60.72 4.26
C SER A 89 13.19 61.63 4.84
N LYS A 90 13.64 61.38 6.09
CA LYS A 90 14.75 62.15 6.71
C LYS A 90 16.12 61.81 6.14
N VAL A 91 16.33 60.57 5.68
CA VAL A 91 17.58 60.14 5.03
C VAL A 91 17.56 60.23 3.51
N ASN A 92 16.56 60.89 2.92
CA ASN A 92 16.40 61.07 1.46
C ASN A 92 16.31 59.75 0.66
N VAL A 93 15.82 58.67 1.29
CA VAL A 93 15.53 57.39 0.60
C VAL A 93 14.07 57.40 0.17
N SER A 94 13.81 57.35 -1.13
CA SER A 94 12.45 57.48 -1.66
C SER A 94 11.64 56.20 -1.41
N GLU A 95 10.43 56.32 -0.86
CA GLU A 95 9.56 55.17 -0.60
C GLU A 95 9.12 54.49 -1.91
N ASP A 96 9.05 53.16 -1.95
CA ASP A 96 8.50 52.43 -3.09
C ASP A 96 7.07 51.93 -2.81
N VAL A 97 6.43 51.38 -3.85
CA VAL A 97 5.05 50.87 -3.77
C VAL A 97 4.95 49.72 -2.75
N ILE A 98 6.05 48.98 -2.54
CA ILE A 98 6.13 47.82 -1.66
C ILE A 98 6.18 48.29 -0.20
N THR A 99 7.04 49.25 0.13
CA THR A 99 7.11 49.87 1.47
C THR A 99 5.74 50.42 1.87
N LEU A 100 5.12 51.22 1.00
CA LEU A 100 3.82 51.85 1.26
C LEU A 100 2.70 50.80 1.37
N GLY A 101 2.76 49.73 0.57
CA GLY A 101 1.84 48.60 0.65
C GLY A 101 1.90 47.88 2.01
N TYR A 102 3.10 47.63 2.54
CA TYR A 102 3.26 47.04 3.88
C TYR A 102 2.82 47.98 4.99
N THR A 103 3.04 49.29 4.87
CA THR A 103 2.56 50.29 5.83
C THR A 103 1.03 50.34 5.89
N VAL A 104 0.35 50.33 4.73
CA VAL A 104 -1.11 50.31 4.66
C VAL A 104 -1.67 49.01 5.25
N ALA A 105 -1.07 47.87 4.92
CA ALA A 105 -1.46 46.57 5.49
C ALA A 105 -1.28 46.51 7.02
N ALA A 106 -0.22 47.15 7.55
CA ALA A 106 0.01 47.25 8.99
C ALA A 106 -1.02 48.14 9.70
N CYS A 107 -1.40 49.26 9.08
CA CYS A 107 -2.42 50.18 9.58
C CYS A 107 -3.83 49.55 9.60
N ASP A 108 -4.21 48.84 8.54
CA ASP A 108 -5.50 48.13 8.46
C ASP A 108 -5.64 47.08 9.57
N ARG A 109 -4.60 46.24 9.73
CA ARG A 109 -4.49 45.26 10.81
C ARG A 109 -4.46 45.89 12.20
N GLY A 110 -3.99 47.13 12.30
CA GLY A 110 -3.97 47.95 13.51
C GLY A 110 -5.30 48.65 13.82
N GLY A 111 -6.32 48.48 12.98
CA GLY A 111 -7.64 49.08 13.14
C GLY A 111 -7.74 50.56 12.77
N VAL A 112 -6.82 51.05 11.92
CA VAL A 112 -6.81 52.46 11.46
C VAL A 112 -7.57 52.57 10.13
N MET A 113 -8.51 53.52 10.04
CA MET A 113 -9.33 53.72 8.84
C MET A 113 -8.48 54.21 7.67
N LEU A 114 -8.74 53.68 6.45
CA LEU A 114 -7.98 54.01 5.24
C LEU A 114 -7.90 55.53 4.96
N ALA A 115 -8.94 56.29 5.30
CA ALA A 115 -8.94 57.75 5.17
C ALA A 115 -7.89 58.43 6.08
N ASP A 116 -7.70 57.93 7.30
CA ASP A 116 -6.71 58.45 8.25
C ASP A 116 -5.28 58.04 7.85
N VAL A 117 -5.13 56.83 7.27
CA VAL A 117 -3.86 56.34 6.72
C VAL A 117 -3.42 57.17 5.51
N LEU A 118 -4.33 57.50 4.60
CA LEU A 118 -4.07 58.37 3.46
C LEU A 118 -3.77 59.81 3.90
N GLY A 119 -4.40 60.30 4.97
CA GLY A 119 -4.10 61.60 5.58
C GLY A 119 -2.71 61.66 6.22
N LEU A 120 -2.27 60.59 6.88
CA LEU A 120 -0.92 60.46 7.46
C LEU A 120 0.17 60.39 6.38
N ILE A 121 -0.05 59.66 5.30
CA ILE A 121 0.87 59.57 4.15
C ILE A 121 0.94 60.89 3.35
N GLN A 122 -0.16 61.67 3.34
CA GLN A 122 -0.15 63.02 2.79
C GLN A 122 0.69 63.99 3.64
N ALA A 123 0.69 63.83 4.97
CA ALA A 123 1.48 64.68 5.88
C ALA A 123 2.99 64.42 5.79
N THR A 124 3.43 63.26 5.31
CA THR A 124 4.85 62.90 5.10
C THR A 124 5.39 63.24 3.70
N GLY A 125 4.58 63.83 2.80
CA GLY A 125 5.04 64.38 1.51
C GLY A 125 4.87 63.47 0.27
N GLY A 126 4.14 62.35 0.36
CA GLY A 126 4.00 61.35 -0.71
C GLY A 126 3.01 61.66 -1.85
N GLN A 127 2.89 62.92 -2.31
CA GLN A 127 1.80 63.34 -3.22
C GLN A 127 1.82 62.68 -4.62
N GLU A 128 2.97 62.28 -5.17
CA GLU A 128 3.05 61.72 -6.54
C GLU A 128 2.97 60.19 -6.63
N LYS A 129 3.23 59.45 -5.53
CA LYS A 129 3.32 57.98 -5.56
C LYS A 129 2.04 57.26 -5.13
N CYS A 130 1.07 57.96 -4.53
CA CYS A 130 -0.26 57.40 -4.25
C CYS A 130 -1.03 56.98 -5.52
N ILE A 131 -0.62 57.45 -6.70
CA ILE A 131 -1.18 57.06 -8.00
C ILE A 131 -0.81 55.61 -8.38
N ASN A 132 0.30 55.06 -7.85
CA ASN A 132 0.77 53.71 -8.16
C ASN A 132 0.33 52.63 -7.15
N LEU A 133 -0.27 53.00 -6.01
CA LEU A 133 -0.90 52.05 -5.08
C LEU A 133 -2.13 51.34 -5.68
N ARG A 134 -2.58 51.79 -6.86
CA ARG A 134 -3.74 51.23 -7.59
C ARG A 134 -3.43 49.92 -8.34
N ASN A 135 -2.15 49.59 -8.56
CA ASN A 135 -1.74 48.52 -9.50
C ASN A 135 -0.99 47.33 -8.86
N GLY A 136 -0.91 47.25 -7.53
CA GLY A 136 -0.13 46.22 -6.85
C GLY A 136 -0.77 45.75 -5.56
N PHE A 137 -1.91 45.06 -5.64
CA PHE A 137 -2.45 44.30 -4.52
C PHE A 137 -2.44 42.81 -4.87
N ASP A 138 -1.68 42.04 -4.11
CA ASP A 138 -1.74 40.58 -4.08
C ASP A 138 -2.92 40.16 -3.20
N ALA A 139 -3.86 39.42 -3.78
CA ALA A 139 -5.19 39.19 -3.24
C ALA A 139 -5.25 37.91 -2.39
N LYS A 140 -4.93 38.03 -1.10
CA LYS A 140 -5.40 37.09 -0.06
C LYS A 140 -6.34 37.72 0.98
N SER A 141 -6.65 39.01 0.88
CA SER A 141 -7.68 39.64 1.72
C SER A 141 -8.37 40.78 0.99
N CYS A 142 -9.58 40.54 0.47
CA CYS A 142 -10.51 41.62 0.11
C CYS A 142 -11.96 41.13 0.23
N THR A 143 -12.55 41.38 1.39
CA THR A 143 -13.99 41.60 1.53
C THR A 143 -14.23 43.10 1.49
N PHE A 144 -14.42 43.68 0.30
CA PHE A 144 -14.94 45.06 0.16
C PHE A 144 -15.90 45.15 -1.03
N GLY A 145 -17.02 45.84 -0.80
CA GLY A 145 -18.15 45.95 -1.72
C GLY A 145 -17.90 46.86 -2.93
N SER A 146 -18.63 46.58 -4.00
CA SER A 146 -18.56 47.15 -5.34
C SER A 146 -18.80 48.68 -5.45
N ASP A 147 -19.30 49.35 -4.41
CA ASP A 147 -19.62 50.78 -4.46
C ASP A 147 -18.39 51.70 -4.32
N ALA A 148 -17.33 51.26 -3.63
CA ALA A 148 -16.11 52.06 -3.44
C ALA A 148 -15.30 52.20 -4.74
N TRP A 149 -15.26 51.13 -5.55
CA TRP A 149 -14.58 51.13 -6.85
C TRP A 149 -15.30 51.99 -7.89
N ARG A 150 -16.63 52.05 -7.83
CA ARG A 150 -17.47 52.87 -8.73
C ARG A 150 -17.29 54.38 -8.51
N GLN A 151 -17.05 54.82 -7.27
CA GLN A 151 -16.75 56.23 -6.94
C GLN A 151 -15.31 56.64 -7.33
N LEU A 152 -14.37 55.70 -7.31
CA LEU A 152 -12.97 55.92 -7.68
C LEU A 152 -12.76 56.04 -9.20
N THR A 153 -13.59 55.40 -10.02
CA THR A 153 -13.54 55.51 -11.50
C THR A 153 -14.35 56.70 -12.04
N THR A 154 -15.44 57.10 -11.39
CA THR A 154 -16.29 58.23 -11.85
C THR A 154 -15.73 59.62 -11.50
N SER A 155 -14.81 59.74 -10.54
CA SER A 155 -14.30 61.02 -10.04
C SER A 155 -13.07 61.58 -10.77
N THR A 156 -12.54 60.92 -11.81
CA THR A 156 -11.40 61.45 -12.61
C THR A 156 -11.56 61.25 -14.13
N PRO A 157 -12.45 62.01 -14.81
CA PRO A 157 -12.59 61.93 -16.28
C PRO A 157 -11.41 62.57 -17.06
N GLY A 158 -10.52 63.32 -16.40
CA GLY A 158 -9.58 64.23 -17.06
C GLY A 158 -8.18 63.69 -17.42
N LEU A 159 -7.82 62.47 -17.05
CA LEU A 159 -6.44 61.97 -17.18
C LEU A 159 -6.25 60.82 -18.21
N LEU A 160 -7.33 60.33 -18.83
CA LEU A 160 -7.28 59.29 -19.89
C LEU A 160 -7.01 59.84 -21.31
N ALA A 161 -6.49 61.07 -21.44
CA ALA A 161 -6.34 61.74 -22.73
C ALA A 161 -4.93 61.66 -23.35
N ARG A 162 -4.11 60.65 -23.03
CA ARG A 162 -2.81 60.45 -23.71
C ARG A 162 -2.63 59.03 -24.22
N LYS A 163 -2.91 58.88 -25.52
CA LYS A 163 -2.67 57.73 -26.40
C LYS A 163 -1.43 56.93 -25.99
N ASN A 164 -1.62 55.78 -25.34
CA ASN A 164 -0.65 54.70 -25.35
C ASN A 164 -1.40 53.36 -25.17
N VAL A 165 -2.05 52.94 -26.27
CA VAL A 165 -2.98 51.80 -26.34
C VAL A 165 -2.33 50.48 -25.86
N ASP A 166 -1.00 50.36 -25.94
CA ASP A 166 -0.25 49.17 -25.52
C ASP A 166 -0.20 48.99 -23.99
N LYS A 167 -0.22 50.08 -23.20
CA LYS A 167 -0.22 49.99 -21.73
C LYS A 167 -1.61 49.66 -21.17
N GLU A 168 -2.66 50.07 -21.87
CA GLU A 168 -4.05 49.84 -21.48
C GLU A 168 -4.42 48.36 -21.61
N CYS A 169 -4.02 47.70 -22.72
CA CYS A 169 -4.24 46.25 -22.91
C CYS A 169 -3.57 45.39 -21.83
N ILE A 170 -2.34 45.75 -21.41
CA ILE A 170 -1.60 45.02 -20.36
C ILE A 170 -2.33 45.10 -19.01
N VAL A 171 -2.87 46.27 -18.66
CA VAL A 171 -3.62 46.46 -17.41
C VAL A 171 -4.92 45.67 -17.43
N TYR A 172 -5.69 45.69 -18.52
CA TYR A 172 -6.89 44.89 -18.65
C TYR A 172 -6.60 43.38 -18.60
N ASN A 173 -5.54 42.90 -19.26
CA ASN A 173 -5.12 41.50 -19.19
C ASN A 173 -4.75 41.09 -17.76
N ALA A 174 -4.02 41.94 -17.03
CA ALA A 174 -3.68 41.69 -15.63
C ALA A 174 -4.92 41.63 -14.73
N CYS A 175 -5.89 42.53 -14.93
CA CYS A 175 -7.17 42.52 -14.20
C CYS A 175 -8.01 41.28 -14.54
N ILE A 176 -8.12 40.89 -15.81
CA ILE A 176 -8.84 39.69 -16.25
C ILE A 176 -8.18 38.43 -15.67
N SER A 177 -6.85 38.31 -15.69
CA SER A 177 -6.13 37.20 -15.06
C SER A 177 -6.23 37.21 -13.53
N ALA A 178 -6.36 38.37 -12.89
CA ALA A 178 -6.64 38.45 -11.46
C ALA A 178 -8.07 37.96 -11.13
N CYS A 179 -9.06 38.35 -11.93
CA CYS A 179 -10.43 37.85 -11.82
C CYS A 179 -10.51 36.33 -12.06
N GLU A 180 -9.77 35.81 -13.05
CA GLU A 180 -9.60 34.39 -13.34
C GLU A 180 -9.04 33.63 -12.13
N LYS A 181 -7.96 34.13 -11.51
CA LYS A 181 -7.37 33.53 -10.31
C LYS A 181 -8.26 33.63 -9.06
N ALA A 182 -9.12 34.64 -9.01
CA ALA A 182 -10.07 34.85 -7.92
C ALA A 182 -11.44 34.16 -8.14
N GLY A 183 -11.66 33.48 -9.27
CA GLY A 183 -12.93 32.82 -9.61
C GLY A 183 -14.08 33.78 -9.94
N GLN A 184 -13.79 35.05 -10.21
CA GLN A 184 -14.78 36.12 -10.46
C GLN A 184 -15.06 36.27 -11.96
N TRP A 185 -15.64 35.25 -12.58
CA TRP A 185 -15.79 35.16 -14.04
C TRP A 185 -16.72 36.25 -14.63
N GLN A 186 -17.76 36.68 -13.91
CA GLN A 186 -18.66 37.75 -14.37
C GLN A 186 -17.93 39.08 -14.54
N HIS A 187 -16.98 39.37 -13.64
CA HIS A 187 -16.17 40.58 -13.68
C HIS A 187 -15.12 40.50 -14.80
N ALA A 188 -14.53 39.33 -15.04
CA ALA A 188 -13.65 39.09 -16.18
C ALA A 188 -14.37 39.35 -17.52
N LEU A 189 -15.63 38.91 -17.66
CA LEU A 189 -16.46 39.16 -18.84
C LEU A 189 -16.88 40.64 -18.99
N GLY A 190 -17.15 41.31 -17.88
CA GLY A 190 -17.45 42.75 -17.86
C GLY A 190 -16.27 43.56 -18.39
N LEU A 191 -15.06 43.28 -17.90
CA LEU A 191 -13.82 43.91 -18.36
C LEU A 191 -13.53 43.57 -19.84
N PHE A 192 -13.76 42.32 -20.24
CA PHE A 192 -13.61 41.88 -21.63
C PHE A 192 -14.56 42.62 -22.59
N SER A 193 -15.79 42.92 -22.16
CA SER A 193 -16.78 43.67 -22.96
C SER A 193 -16.47 45.17 -22.99
N GLU A 194 -15.96 45.73 -21.89
CA GLU A 194 -15.57 47.13 -21.79
C GLU A 194 -14.43 47.49 -22.75
N MET A 195 -13.48 46.57 -22.96
CA MET A 195 -12.38 46.75 -23.94
C MET A 195 -12.89 47.02 -25.36
N GLU A 196 -14.03 46.43 -25.76
CA GLU A 196 -14.66 46.73 -27.07
C GLU A 196 -15.22 48.15 -27.12
N GLY A 197 -15.90 48.59 -26.07
CA GLY A 197 -16.43 49.96 -25.96
C GLY A 197 -15.33 51.04 -25.95
N MET A 198 -14.12 50.69 -25.51
CA MET A 198 -12.95 51.56 -25.48
C MET A 198 -12.04 51.42 -26.70
N THR A 199 -12.43 50.63 -27.72
CA THR A 199 -11.63 50.37 -28.93
C THR A 199 -10.23 49.78 -28.68
N ILE A 200 -10.03 49.10 -27.54
CA ILE A 200 -8.78 48.42 -27.20
C ILE A 200 -8.75 47.06 -27.92
N GLN A 201 -7.68 46.80 -28.67
CA GLN A 201 -7.52 45.54 -29.40
C GLN A 201 -7.28 44.37 -28.44
N LYS A 202 -8.16 43.36 -28.52
CA LYS A 202 -8.03 42.13 -27.74
C LYS A 202 -6.93 41.26 -28.34
N THR A 203 -6.14 40.62 -27.49
CA THR A 203 -5.00 39.77 -27.90
C THR A 203 -5.27 38.31 -27.55
N SER A 204 -4.46 37.38 -28.07
CA SER A 204 -4.53 35.96 -27.69
C SER A 204 -4.48 35.75 -26.17
N ILE A 205 -3.70 36.56 -25.45
CA ILE A 205 -3.62 36.53 -23.97
C ILE A 205 -4.96 36.92 -23.34
N THR A 206 -5.61 37.97 -23.86
CA THR A 206 -6.92 38.45 -23.40
C THR A 206 -7.97 37.35 -23.54
N TYR A 207 -8.07 36.75 -24.73
CA TYR A 207 -9.03 35.68 -25.01
C TYR A 207 -8.76 34.43 -24.14
N ASN A 208 -7.49 34.00 -24.01
CA ASN A 208 -7.15 32.82 -23.21
C ASN A 208 -7.49 33.01 -21.72
N ALA A 209 -7.18 34.18 -21.15
CA ALA A 209 -7.49 34.49 -19.75
C ALA A 209 -9.00 34.55 -19.51
N THR A 210 -9.78 35.08 -20.46
CA THR A 210 -11.24 35.11 -20.33
C THR A 210 -11.86 33.71 -20.49
N VAL A 211 -11.37 32.88 -21.42
CA VAL A 211 -11.83 31.48 -21.57
C VAL A 211 -11.51 30.66 -20.30
N SER A 212 -10.33 30.81 -19.71
CA SER A 212 -10.00 30.15 -18.44
C SER A 212 -10.79 30.72 -17.25
N ALA A 213 -11.17 32.00 -17.27
CA ALA A 213 -12.09 32.53 -16.28
C ALA A 213 -13.49 31.88 -16.40
N CYS A 214 -13.98 31.65 -17.63
CA CYS A 214 -15.24 30.95 -17.88
C CYS A 214 -15.18 29.47 -17.46
N GLU A 215 -14.05 28.79 -17.72
CA GLU A 215 -13.77 27.43 -17.20
C GLU A 215 -13.95 27.38 -15.67
N LYS A 216 -13.24 28.25 -14.94
CA LYS A 216 -13.35 28.33 -13.46
C LYS A 216 -14.71 28.80 -12.96
N GLY A 217 -15.52 29.40 -13.83
CA GLY A 217 -16.91 29.77 -13.57
C GLY A 217 -17.92 28.68 -13.91
N HIS A 218 -17.48 27.57 -14.52
CA HIS A 218 -18.32 26.51 -15.10
C HIS A 218 -19.27 26.99 -16.22
N GLU A 219 -18.93 28.07 -16.91
CA GLU A 219 -19.74 28.72 -17.96
C GLU A 219 -19.27 28.32 -19.37
N TRP A 220 -19.50 27.05 -19.73
CA TRP A 220 -18.99 26.46 -20.97
C TRP A 220 -19.55 27.11 -22.26
N GLU A 221 -20.81 27.57 -22.26
CA GLU A 221 -21.44 28.23 -23.42
C GLU A 221 -20.76 29.55 -23.75
N LEU A 222 -20.37 30.30 -22.72
CA LEU A 222 -19.64 31.56 -22.85
C LEU A 222 -18.20 31.31 -23.29
N ALA A 223 -17.55 30.27 -22.75
CA ALA A 223 -16.22 29.86 -23.21
C ALA A 223 -16.20 29.56 -24.72
N LEU A 224 -17.16 28.77 -25.23
CA LEU A 224 -17.28 28.46 -26.66
C LEU A 224 -17.60 29.70 -27.51
N THR A 225 -18.46 30.59 -27.01
CA THR A 225 -18.79 31.85 -27.69
C THR A 225 -17.54 32.71 -27.88
N ILE A 226 -16.70 32.82 -26.85
CA ILE A 226 -15.45 33.59 -26.89
C ILE A 226 -14.43 32.95 -27.84
N VAL A 227 -14.33 31.61 -27.87
CA VAL A 227 -13.47 30.88 -28.83
C VAL A 227 -13.93 31.08 -30.28
N SER A 228 -15.24 31.15 -30.52
CA SER A 228 -15.80 31.45 -31.84
C SER A 228 -15.47 32.89 -32.29
N GLN A 229 -15.55 33.86 -31.37
CA GLN A 229 -15.23 35.26 -31.66
C GLN A 229 -13.78 35.47 -32.12
N MET A 230 -12.82 34.64 -31.68
CA MET A 230 -11.42 34.75 -32.10
C MET A 230 -11.25 34.62 -33.62
N GLU A 231 -12.02 33.75 -34.27
CA GLU A 231 -11.96 33.54 -35.73
C GLU A 231 -12.55 34.73 -36.50
N HIS A 232 -13.65 35.31 -36.01
CA HIS A 232 -14.22 36.53 -36.60
C HIS A 232 -13.32 37.76 -36.45
N GLN A 233 -12.42 37.76 -35.47
CA GLN A 233 -11.46 38.84 -35.20
C GLN A 233 -10.05 38.54 -35.76
N ASN A 234 -9.88 37.47 -36.55
CA ASN A 234 -8.59 37.02 -37.08
C ASN A 234 -7.49 36.85 -36.01
N VAL A 235 -7.86 36.35 -34.82
CA VAL A 235 -6.91 36.00 -33.75
C VAL A 235 -6.70 34.49 -33.74
N ASP A 236 -5.45 34.06 -33.92
CA ASP A 236 -5.13 32.63 -33.96
C ASP A 236 -5.42 31.92 -32.63
N ARG A 237 -6.13 30.80 -32.72
CA ARG A 237 -6.37 29.89 -31.60
C ARG A 237 -5.09 29.07 -31.34
N CYS A 238 -4.77 28.83 -30.08
CA CYS A 238 -3.59 28.04 -29.69
C CYS A 238 -3.99 26.88 -28.76
N PRO A 239 -3.10 25.90 -28.51
CA PRO A 239 -3.42 24.75 -27.65
C PRO A 239 -3.97 25.13 -26.26
N ILE A 240 -3.51 26.26 -25.70
CA ILE A 240 -4.01 26.79 -24.41
C ILE A 240 -5.50 27.15 -24.51
N THR A 241 -5.90 27.79 -25.61
CA THR A 241 -7.30 28.18 -25.87
C THR A 241 -8.20 26.95 -25.95
N TYR A 242 -7.77 25.93 -26.69
CA TYR A 242 -8.53 24.70 -26.86
C TYR A 242 -8.60 23.89 -25.57
N ASN A 243 -7.49 23.76 -24.83
CA ASN A 243 -7.46 23.02 -23.57
C ASN A 243 -8.38 23.64 -22.51
N ALA A 244 -8.42 24.98 -22.38
CA ALA A 244 -9.32 25.65 -21.44
C ALA A 244 -10.80 25.50 -21.83
N ALA A 245 -11.13 25.59 -23.12
CA ALA A 245 -12.49 25.38 -23.61
C ALA A 245 -12.95 23.91 -23.46
N ILE A 246 -12.05 22.96 -23.75
CA ILE A 246 -12.29 21.52 -23.57
C ILE A 246 -12.49 21.20 -22.08
N ALA A 247 -11.70 21.78 -21.17
CA ALA A 247 -11.86 21.62 -19.73
C ALA A 247 -13.23 22.16 -19.25
N ALA A 248 -13.62 23.36 -19.68
CA ALA A 248 -14.93 23.93 -19.38
C ALA A 248 -16.09 23.03 -19.85
N CYS A 249 -16.00 22.48 -21.07
CA CYS A 249 -17.00 21.55 -21.60
C CYS A 249 -17.01 20.19 -20.90
N ASP A 250 -15.85 19.66 -20.49
CA ASP A 250 -15.76 18.38 -19.76
C ASP A 250 -16.38 18.49 -18.36
N GLU A 251 -16.08 19.55 -17.61
CA GLU A 251 -16.68 19.79 -16.29
C GLU A 251 -18.21 19.95 -16.37
N ALA A 252 -18.71 20.56 -17.45
CA ALA A 252 -20.15 20.71 -17.70
C ALA A 252 -20.82 19.48 -18.36
N GLY A 253 -20.08 18.39 -18.62
CA GLY A 253 -20.60 17.16 -19.21
C GLY A 253 -20.97 17.25 -20.70
N GLN A 254 -20.48 18.26 -21.42
CA GLN A 254 -20.83 18.57 -22.81
C GLN A 254 -19.88 17.91 -23.81
N TRP A 255 -19.85 16.58 -23.82
CA TRP A 255 -18.89 15.78 -24.58
C TRP A 255 -18.96 15.97 -26.10
N GLN A 256 -20.13 16.31 -26.66
CA GLN A 256 -20.27 16.56 -28.10
C GLN A 256 -19.43 17.79 -28.52
N HIS A 257 -19.37 18.81 -27.67
CA HIS A 257 -18.59 20.02 -27.93
C HIS A 257 -17.09 19.76 -27.77
N VAL A 258 -16.68 18.91 -26.82
CA VAL A 258 -15.30 18.43 -26.71
C VAL A 258 -14.85 17.77 -28.02
N LEU A 259 -15.67 16.91 -28.62
CA LEU A 259 -15.36 16.27 -29.91
C LEU A 259 -15.26 17.26 -31.08
N LEU A 260 -16.15 18.26 -31.14
CA LEU A 260 -16.11 19.29 -32.19
C LEU A 260 -14.86 20.17 -32.09
N LEU A 261 -14.45 20.56 -30.88
CA LEU A 261 -13.24 21.34 -30.65
C LEU A 261 -11.98 20.58 -31.07
N LEU A 262 -11.96 19.25 -30.92
CA LEU A 262 -10.83 18.40 -31.33
C LEU A 262 -10.74 18.21 -32.84
N GLU A 263 -11.88 18.20 -33.53
CA GLU A 263 -11.92 18.17 -34.99
C GLU A 263 -11.44 19.51 -35.56
N ASP A 264 -11.82 20.62 -34.93
CA ASP A 264 -11.34 21.96 -35.30
C ASP A 264 -9.82 22.11 -35.08
N MET A 265 -9.30 21.63 -33.94
CA MET A 265 -7.86 21.61 -33.64
C MET A 265 -7.07 20.77 -34.68
N ASN A 266 -7.66 19.68 -35.18
CA ASN A 266 -7.09 18.87 -36.27
C ASN A 266 -7.09 19.59 -37.62
N ARG A 267 -8.18 20.28 -37.97
CA ARG A 267 -8.27 21.08 -39.20
C ARG A 267 -7.25 22.23 -39.19
N GLY A 268 -6.96 22.79 -38.01
CA GLY A 268 -5.91 23.78 -37.77
C GLY A 268 -4.48 23.22 -37.69
N GLN A 269 -4.27 21.90 -37.86
CA GLN A 269 -2.97 21.24 -37.76
C GLN A 269 -2.22 21.48 -36.44
N LEU A 270 -2.94 21.72 -35.33
CA LEU A 270 -2.35 21.95 -34.02
C LEU A 270 -2.03 20.62 -33.31
N GLN A 271 -0.86 20.54 -32.67
CA GLN A 271 -0.43 19.35 -31.94
C GLN A 271 -1.19 19.20 -30.63
N ARG A 272 -1.75 18.01 -30.40
CA ARG A 272 -2.44 17.63 -29.16
C ARG A 272 -1.43 17.28 -28.08
N ASP A 273 -1.72 17.64 -26.83
CA ASP A 273 -0.89 17.30 -25.69
C ASP A 273 -1.62 16.35 -24.72
N ALA A 274 -0.93 15.95 -23.65
CA ALA A 274 -1.48 15.03 -22.66
C ALA A 274 -2.76 15.55 -21.99
N ILE A 275 -2.92 16.87 -21.87
CA ILE A 275 -4.11 17.50 -21.28
C ILE A 275 -5.29 17.35 -22.22
N THR A 276 -5.07 17.55 -23.53
CA THR A 276 -6.07 17.33 -24.56
C THR A 276 -6.59 15.88 -24.55
N TYR A 277 -5.68 14.89 -24.58
CA TYR A 277 -6.08 13.47 -24.55
C TYR A 277 -6.74 13.06 -23.24
N HIS A 278 -6.28 13.59 -22.11
CA HIS A 278 -6.88 13.32 -20.80
C HIS A 278 -8.36 13.72 -20.78
N ALA A 279 -8.67 14.96 -21.19
CA ALA A 279 -10.05 15.44 -21.23
C ALA A 279 -10.93 14.65 -22.21
N CYS A 280 -10.37 14.15 -23.33
CA CYS A 280 -11.11 13.27 -24.25
C CYS A 280 -11.54 11.97 -23.58
N VAL A 281 -10.63 11.35 -22.83
CA VAL A 281 -10.86 10.09 -22.14
C VAL A 281 -11.90 10.27 -21.03
N MET A 282 -11.76 11.32 -20.20
CA MET A 282 -12.75 11.66 -19.15
C MET A 282 -14.14 11.94 -19.73
N SER A 283 -14.20 12.67 -20.85
CA SER A 283 -15.45 12.99 -21.53
C SER A 283 -16.12 11.74 -22.13
N CYS A 284 -15.33 10.81 -22.67
CA CYS A 284 -15.84 9.53 -23.17
C CYS A 284 -16.31 8.59 -22.05
N GLU A 285 -15.69 8.65 -20.86
CA GLU A 285 -16.16 7.96 -19.65
C GLU A 285 -17.57 8.42 -19.27
N LYS A 286 -17.75 9.74 -19.07
CA LYS A 286 -19.05 10.33 -18.69
C LYS A 286 -20.17 10.04 -19.69
N SER A 287 -19.82 9.68 -20.91
CA SER A 287 -20.75 9.42 -22.02
C SER A 287 -20.93 7.94 -22.34
N MET A 288 -20.32 7.03 -21.56
CA MET A 288 -20.30 5.58 -21.77
C MET A 288 -19.80 5.17 -23.18
N GLN A 289 -18.86 5.92 -23.75
CA GLN A 289 -18.28 5.66 -25.07
C GLN A 289 -16.92 4.96 -24.94
N TRP A 290 -16.91 3.74 -24.40
CA TRP A 290 -15.67 3.02 -24.04
C TRP A 290 -14.74 2.78 -25.24
N GLN A 291 -15.25 2.53 -26.45
CA GLN A 291 -14.40 2.33 -27.63
C GLN A 291 -13.61 3.59 -27.98
N ARG A 292 -14.21 4.76 -27.78
CA ARG A 292 -13.57 6.05 -28.03
C ARG A 292 -12.60 6.41 -26.92
N ALA A 293 -12.97 6.19 -25.66
CA ALA A 293 -12.05 6.36 -24.52
C ALA A 293 -10.79 5.51 -24.72
N LEU A 294 -10.95 4.25 -25.12
CA LEU A 294 -9.85 3.34 -25.40
C LEU A 294 -9.04 3.78 -26.62
N GLY A 295 -9.70 4.19 -27.71
CA GLY A 295 -9.03 4.67 -28.92
C GLY A 295 -8.17 5.92 -28.66
N TRP A 296 -8.69 6.89 -27.90
CA TRP A 296 -7.94 8.09 -27.52
C TRP A 296 -6.76 7.77 -26.60
N PHE A 297 -6.95 6.85 -25.66
CA PHE A 297 -5.87 6.39 -24.79
C PHE A 297 -4.77 5.65 -25.57
N GLU A 298 -5.13 4.86 -26.57
CA GLU A 298 -4.17 4.19 -27.45
C GLU A 298 -3.43 5.15 -28.36
N GLU A 299 -4.11 6.16 -28.90
CA GLU A 299 -3.48 7.21 -29.69
C GLU A 299 -2.49 8.01 -28.82
N MET A 300 -2.87 8.39 -27.60
CA MET A 300 -2.00 9.03 -26.61
C MET A 300 -0.74 8.20 -26.31
N ARG A 301 -0.89 6.87 -26.15
CA ARG A 301 0.22 5.93 -25.96
C ARG A 301 1.10 5.80 -27.21
N SER A 302 0.50 5.78 -28.40
CA SER A 302 1.23 5.68 -29.66
C SER A 302 2.11 6.91 -29.91
N GLN A 303 1.70 8.07 -29.38
CA GLN A 303 2.45 9.32 -29.40
C GLN A 303 3.43 9.46 -28.22
N ARG A 304 3.55 8.43 -27.36
CA ARG A 304 4.43 8.38 -26.18
C ARG A 304 4.21 9.53 -25.18
N LEU A 305 2.96 10.02 -25.06
CA LEU A 305 2.59 11.03 -24.09
C LEU A 305 2.30 10.38 -22.72
N GLU A 306 2.76 11.01 -21.63
CA GLU A 306 2.56 10.51 -20.26
C GLU A 306 1.09 10.58 -19.84
N HIS A 307 0.53 9.47 -19.34
CA HIS A 307 -0.83 9.40 -18.80
C HIS A 307 -0.83 9.29 -17.28
N ASN A 308 -1.81 9.89 -16.60
CA ASN A 308 -1.96 9.80 -15.15
C ASN A 308 -2.96 8.71 -14.73
N SER A 309 -3.01 8.41 -13.44
CA SER A 309 -3.92 7.42 -12.85
C SER A 309 -5.39 7.72 -13.15
N ASN A 310 -5.78 9.00 -13.20
CA ASN A 310 -7.15 9.41 -13.50
C ASN A 310 -7.55 9.07 -14.94
N THR A 311 -6.65 9.23 -15.91
CA THR A 311 -6.89 8.85 -17.32
C THR A 311 -7.13 7.35 -17.44
N LEU A 312 -6.29 6.56 -16.79
CA LEU A 312 -6.39 5.09 -16.82
C LEU A 312 -7.68 4.62 -16.12
N ASN A 313 -7.99 5.17 -14.95
CA ASN A 313 -9.21 4.87 -14.22
C ASN A 313 -10.47 5.23 -15.02
N ALA A 314 -10.46 6.34 -15.77
CA ALA A 314 -11.57 6.71 -16.63
C ALA A 314 -11.76 5.76 -17.83
N VAL A 315 -10.68 5.23 -18.42
CA VAL A 315 -10.82 4.17 -19.44
C VAL A 315 -11.43 2.92 -18.82
N VAL A 316 -10.94 2.49 -17.66
CA VAL A 316 -11.44 1.29 -16.95
C VAL A 316 -12.90 1.46 -16.55
N SER A 317 -13.24 2.59 -15.92
CA SER A 317 -14.59 2.99 -15.53
C SER A 317 -15.54 3.04 -16.73
N SER A 318 -15.11 3.59 -17.87
CA SER A 318 -15.92 3.60 -19.09
C SER A 318 -16.24 2.19 -19.62
N CYS A 319 -15.28 1.25 -19.51
CA CYS A 319 -15.46 -0.15 -19.89
C CYS A 319 -16.39 -0.88 -18.91
N GLU A 320 -16.27 -0.59 -17.61
CA GLU A 320 -17.11 -1.09 -16.54
C GLU A 320 -18.57 -0.67 -16.71
N GLN A 321 -18.83 0.62 -16.87
CA GLN A 321 -20.17 1.19 -17.06
C GLN A 321 -20.85 0.67 -18.33
N SER A 322 -20.06 0.27 -19.34
CA SER A 322 -20.55 -0.29 -20.59
C SER A 322 -20.66 -1.83 -20.59
N GLY A 323 -20.35 -2.50 -19.47
CA GLY A 323 -20.39 -3.95 -19.34
C GLY A 323 -19.28 -4.70 -20.10
N GLN A 324 -18.22 -4.00 -20.53
CA GLN A 324 -17.13 -4.53 -21.37
C GLN A 324 -15.86 -4.82 -20.56
N TRP A 325 -16.03 -5.47 -19.42
CA TRP A 325 -14.98 -5.82 -18.45
C TRP A 325 -13.89 -6.73 -19.02
N SER A 326 -14.24 -7.59 -19.97
CA SER A 326 -13.29 -8.48 -20.64
C SER A 326 -12.23 -7.72 -21.44
N VAL A 327 -12.58 -6.56 -22.02
CA VAL A 327 -11.64 -5.71 -22.78
C VAL A 327 -10.69 -4.99 -21.84
N ALA A 328 -11.21 -4.45 -20.72
CA ALA A 328 -10.38 -3.82 -19.69
C ALA A 328 -9.44 -4.81 -19.01
N SER A 329 -9.94 -6.00 -18.64
CA SER A 329 -9.15 -7.06 -18.01
C SER A 329 -8.09 -7.64 -18.96
N ASN A 330 -8.42 -7.88 -20.24
CA ASN A 330 -7.43 -8.38 -21.20
C ASN A 330 -6.36 -7.33 -21.58
N LYS A 331 -6.70 -6.03 -21.63
CA LYS A 331 -5.75 -4.97 -22.01
C LYS A 331 -4.95 -4.39 -20.84
N PHE A 332 -5.54 -4.30 -19.65
CA PHE A 332 -4.92 -3.68 -18.46
C PHE A 332 -4.56 -4.69 -17.36
N GLY A 333 -5.21 -5.85 -17.32
CA GLY A 333 -4.84 -6.96 -16.44
C GLY A 333 -3.40 -7.47 -16.60
N PRO A 334 -2.75 -7.44 -17.78
CA PRO A 334 -1.35 -7.87 -17.93
C PRO A 334 -0.33 -7.07 -17.12
N ALA A 335 -0.67 -5.86 -16.65
CA ALA A 335 0.27 -5.03 -15.88
C ALA A 335 0.65 -5.68 -14.53
N PHE A 336 -0.27 -6.42 -13.92
CA PHE A 336 -0.05 -7.12 -12.64
C PHE A 336 0.73 -8.44 -12.79
N PHE A 337 0.92 -8.95 -14.01
CA PHE A 337 1.39 -10.32 -14.28
C PHE A 337 2.86 -10.40 -14.73
N SER A 338 3.65 -9.39 -14.39
CA SER A 338 5.05 -9.28 -14.79
C SER A 338 6.04 -9.82 -13.73
N LEU A 339 5.61 -10.71 -12.82
CA LEU A 339 6.48 -11.41 -11.85
C LEU A 339 7.49 -12.38 -12.50
N ALA A 340 7.48 -12.53 -13.83
CA ALA A 340 8.52 -13.24 -14.58
C ALA A 340 9.26 -12.26 -15.52
N PRO A 341 10.53 -11.90 -15.24
CA PRO A 341 11.30 -11.08 -16.14
C PRO A 341 11.77 -11.92 -17.34
N GLU A 342 11.46 -11.47 -18.54
CA GLU A 342 11.65 -12.13 -19.84
C GLU A 342 13.10 -12.38 -20.32
N SER A 343 14.13 -12.17 -19.49
CA SER A 343 15.53 -12.26 -19.96
C SER A 343 16.47 -13.20 -19.16
N VAL A 344 15.96 -14.10 -18.33
CA VAL A 344 16.50 -15.50 -18.34
C VAL A 344 15.74 -16.22 -19.46
N PRO A 345 16.19 -17.39 -19.93
CA PRO A 345 15.25 -18.50 -20.10
C PRO A 345 14.46 -18.70 -18.79
N SER A 346 13.50 -17.83 -18.54
CA SER A 346 12.67 -17.78 -17.34
C SER A 346 11.45 -18.64 -17.62
N LEU A 347 10.87 -19.13 -16.53
CA LEU A 347 9.74 -20.02 -16.50
C LEU A 347 8.47 -19.35 -17.06
N GLN A 348 8.47 -18.94 -18.34
CA GLN A 348 7.28 -18.61 -19.10
C GLN A 348 7.02 -19.76 -20.07
N PRO A 349 6.32 -20.80 -19.58
CA PRO A 349 5.81 -21.88 -20.39
C PRO A 349 5.12 -21.38 -21.65
N GLY A 350 5.50 -21.92 -22.80
CA GLY A 350 4.63 -21.94 -23.97
C GLY A 350 3.33 -22.72 -23.69
N PRO A 351 2.33 -22.62 -24.57
CA PRO A 351 1.14 -23.48 -24.49
C PRO A 351 1.58 -24.94 -24.53
N ALA A 352 0.88 -25.79 -23.78
CA ALA A 352 1.20 -27.21 -23.77
C ALA A 352 0.76 -27.90 -25.07
N GLU A 353 1.68 -28.63 -25.72
CA GLU A 353 1.34 -29.56 -26.80
C GLU A 353 0.93 -30.88 -26.17
N GLY A 354 -0.38 -31.18 -26.18
CA GLY A 354 -0.87 -32.52 -25.88
C GLY A 354 -0.54 -33.44 -27.05
N SER A 355 0.35 -34.41 -26.86
CA SER A 355 0.59 -35.46 -27.85
C SER A 355 -0.06 -36.78 -27.42
N GLU A 356 -0.93 -37.32 -28.27
CA GLU A 356 -1.43 -38.70 -28.16
C GLU A 356 -0.34 -39.71 -28.53
N SER A 357 -0.36 -40.89 -27.91
CA SER A 357 0.21 -42.09 -28.53
C SER A 357 -0.61 -43.35 -28.22
N SER A 358 -0.44 -44.34 -29.10
CA SER A 358 -1.32 -45.48 -29.36
C SER A 358 -1.91 -46.19 -28.14
N ALA A 359 -3.24 -46.32 -28.13
CA ALA A 359 -3.95 -47.26 -27.26
C ALA A 359 -4.04 -48.64 -27.94
N THR A 360 -3.24 -49.59 -27.48
CA THR A 360 -3.53 -51.03 -27.61
C THR A 360 -4.08 -51.51 -26.27
N SER A 361 -4.91 -52.55 -26.26
CA SER A 361 -5.70 -52.94 -25.07
C SER A 361 -4.88 -53.00 -23.77
N GLY A 362 -5.06 -52.02 -22.89
CA GLY A 362 -4.40 -51.94 -21.58
C GLY A 362 -3.09 -51.14 -21.50
N GLU A 363 -2.64 -50.49 -22.59
CA GLU A 363 -1.46 -49.63 -22.62
C GLU A 363 -1.81 -48.18 -23.02
N TRP A 364 -1.28 -47.21 -22.28
CA TRP A 364 -1.44 -45.77 -22.57
C TRP A 364 -0.11 -45.04 -22.39
N SER A 365 0.16 -44.04 -23.23
CA SER A 365 1.31 -43.15 -23.08
C SER A 365 0.96 -41.73 -23.53
N PHE A 366 1.10 -40.78 -22.60
CA PHE A 366 0.81 -39.37 -22.80
C PHE A 366 2.00 -38.52 -22.36
N VAL A 367 2.20 -37.39 -23.04
CA VAL A 367 3.19 -36.39 -22.66
C VAL A 367 2.47 -35.06 -22.38
N LEU A 368 2.65 -34.52 -21.17
CA LEU A 368 2.26 -33.17 -20.81
C LEU A 368 3.53 -32.31 -20.76
N GLN A 369 3.63 -31.29 -21.59
CA GLN A 369 4.86 -30.51 -21.68
C GLN A 369 4.60 -29.04 -21.99
N ASN A 370 5.58 -28.21 -21.69
CA ASN A 370 5.67 -26.83 -22.13
C ASN A 370 7.17 -26.45 -22.29
N SER A 371 7.52 -25.16 -22.31
CA SER A 371 8.92 -24.74 -22.47
C SER A 371 9.81 -24.97 -21.23
N VAL A 372 9.26 -25.33 -20.07
CA VAL A 372 10.00 -25.41 -18.80
C VAL A 372 9.99 -26.81 -18.18
N LEU A 373 8.97 -27.61 -18.47
CA LEU A 373 8.86 -28.97 -17.98
C LEU A 373 8.25 -29.91 -19.02
N GLU A 374 8.47 -31.19 -18.80
CA GLU A 374 7.84 -32.29 -19.53
C GLU A 374 7.59 -33.44 -18.57
N ALA A 375 6.38 -33.98 -18.60
CA ALA A 375 5.98 -35.15 -17.86
C ALA A 375 5.51 -36.23 -18.83
N LEU A 376 6.13 -37.40 -18.76
CA LEU A 376 5.69 -38.60 -19.42
C LEU A 376 4.86 -39.45 -18.43
N ILE A 377 3.62 -39.70 -18.81
CA ILE A 377 2.66 -40.50 -18.05
C ILE A 377 2.40 -41.77 -18.86
N THR A 378 2.60 -42.94 -18.25
CA THR A 378 2.37 -44.23 -18.92
C THR A 378 1.54 -45.17 -18.05
N CYS A 379 0.76 -46.02 -18.69
CA CYS A 379 0.09 -47.15 -18.08
C CYS A 379 0.46 -48.40 -18.89
N ARG A 380 0.92 -49.45 -18.20
CA ARG A 380 1.33 -50.74 -18.78
C ARG A 380 0.62 -51.85 -18.02
N ASP A 381 0.09 -52.83 -18.74
CA ASP A 381 -0.67 -53.95 -18.16
C ASP A 381 -1.81 -53.49 -17.21
N GLY A 382 -2.45 -52.36 -17.55
CA GLY A 382 -3.47 -51.74 -16.70
C GLY A 382 -2.95 -51.15 -15.38
N ILE A 383 -1.64 -50.96 -15.22
CA ILE A 383 -1.01 -50.36 -14.02
C ILE A 383 -0.39 -49.01 -14.39
N LEU A 384 -0.76 -47.96 -13.65
CA LEU A 384 -0.18 -46.62 -13.80
C LEU A 384 1.30 -46.64 -13.38
N GLN A 385 2.19 -46.10 -14.21
CA GLN A 385 3.62 -46.10 -13.95
C GLN A 385 4.08 -44.78 -13.30
N PRO A 386 5.21 -44.78 -12.56
CA PRO A 386 5.82 -43.57 -12.01
C PRO A 386 5.98 -42.45 -13.05
N ILE A 387 5.58 -41.23 -12.68
CA ILE A 387 5.69 -40.06 -13.55
C ILE A 387 7.17 -39.75 -13.81
N GLN A 388 7.54 -39.65 -15.09
CA GLN A 388 8.87 -39.19 -15.48
C GLN A 388 8.81 -37.69 -15.75
N LEU A 389 9.34 -36.89 -14.82
CA LEU A 389 9.37 -35.44 -14.93
C LEU A 389 10.75 -34.94 -15.33
N THR A 390 10.81 -34.12 -16.37
CA THR A 390 12.02 -33.45 -16.85
C THR A 390 11.89 -31.95 -16.60
N ASN A 391 12.89 -31.37 -15.93
CA ASN A 391 13.09 -29.92 -15.88
C ASN A 391 13.85 -29.49 -17.14
N LYS A 392 13.14 -28.89 -18.09
CA LYS A 392 13.72 -28.47 -19.39
C LYS A 392 14.70 -27.30 -19.26
N ILE A 393 14.70 -26.60 -18.14
CA ILE A 393 15.63 -25.48 -17.88
C ILE A 393 17.00 -26.00 -17.46
N SER A 394 17.04 -26.95 -16.54
CA SER A 394 18.30 -27.54 -16.06
C SER A 394 18.74 -28.74 -16.90
N GLY A 395 17.84 -29.34 -17.69
CA GLY A 395 18.05 -30.61 -18.37
C GLY A 395 18.02 -31.83 -17.43
N GLN A 396 17.71 -31.63 -16.15
CA GLN A 396 17.64 -32.72 -15.17
C GLN A 396 16.29 -33.43 -15.25
N GLN A 397 16.32 -34.75 -15.09
CA GLN A 397 15.14 -35.56 -14.90
C GLN A 397 15.00 -35.91 -13.43
N LEU A 398 13.79 -35.79 -12.89
CA LEU A 398 13.46 -36.33 -11.58
C LEU A 398 13.58 -37.86 -11.67
N PRO A 399 14.42 -38.49 -10.83
CA PRO A 399 14.46 -39.93 -10.74
C PRO A 399 13.04 -40.46 -10.49
N PRO A 400 12.58 -41.49 -11.21
CA PRO A 400 11.22 -41.97 -11.08
C PRO A 400 10.96 -42.37 -9.61
N PRO A 401 9.84 -41.93 -9.01
CA PRO A 401 9.47 -42.38 -7.67
C PRO A 401 9.29 -43.90 -7.65
N GLU A 402 9.34 -44.50 -6.46
CA GLU A 402 9.17 -45.96 -6.30
C GLU A 402 7.80 -46.44 -6.82
N ASP A 403 6.82 -45.54 -6.87
CA ASP A 403 5.46 -45.81 -7.35
C ASP A 403 4.83 -44.56 -8.02
N ALA A 404 3.78 -44.74 -8.83
CA ALA A 404 3.01 -43.65 -9.43
C ALA A 404 2.22 -42.86 -8.39
N PHE A 405 1.70 -43.57 -7.38
CA PHE A 405 1.23 -43.05 -6.11
C PHE A 405 1.23 -44.20 -5.10
N GLN A 406 1.48 -43.92 -3.82
CA GLN A 406 1.28 -44.89 -2.74
C GLN A 406 0.21 -44.35 -1.81
N ALA A 407 -0.99 -44.93 -1.84
CA ALA A 407 -2.10 -44.61 -0.95
C ALA A 407 -2.10 -45.57 0.24
N ASN A 408 -1.51 -45.14 1.36
CA ASN A 408 -1.86 -45.75 2.65
C ASN A 408 -3.33 -45.44 2.93
N LEU A 409 -4.12 -46.46 3.23
CA LEU A 409 -5.54 -46.29 3.52
C LEU A 409 -5.85 -47.16 4.74
N VAL A 410 -5.78 -46.55 5.91
CA VAL A 410 -6.32 -47.17 7.12
C VAL A 410 -7.82 -46.90 7.12
N LEU A 411 -8.56 -47.62 6.27
CA LEU A 411 -10.02 -47.51 6.19
C LEU A 411 -10.65 -48.47 7.20
N ASP A 412 -11.24 -47.92 8.25
CA ASP A 412 -11.89 -48.70 9.29
C ASP A 412 -13.19 -49.34 8.77
N GLY A 413 -13.11 -50.61 8.38
CA GLY A 413 -14.26 -51.49 8.14
C GLY A 413 -15.05 -51.31 6.84
N ARG A 414 -14.62 -50.46 5.89
CA ARG A 414 -15.24 -50.39 4.54
C ARG A 414 -14.61 -51.33 3.51
N LEU A 415 -13.36 -51.73 3.74
CA LEU A 415 -12.65 -52.77 3.03
C LEU A 415 -12.32 -53.89 4.02
N ASP A 416 -12.34 -55.14 3.60
CA ASP A 416 -11.93 -56.31 4.40
C ASP A 416 -10.43 -56.30 4.80
N ARG A 417 -9.71 -55.17 4.68
CA ARG A 417 -8.24 -55.04 4.70
C ARG A 417 -7.74 -53.79 5.45
N ALA A 418 -8.24 -53.56 6.67
CA ALA A 418 -7.78 -52.45 7.51
C ALA A 418 -6.25 -52.50 7.76
N GLY A 419 -5.55 -51.41 7.41
CA GLY A 419 -4.10 -51.25 7.66
C GLY A 419 -3.16 -51.68 6.53
N GLU A 420 -3.67 -52.04 5.34
CA GLU A 420 -2.84 -52.32 4.18
C GLU A 420 -2.41 -51.05 3.43
N VAL A 421 -1.16 -51.05 2.94
CA VAL A 421 -0.60 -50.01 2.06
C VAL A 421 -1.03 -50.31 0.63
N LEU A 422 -1.86 -49.47 0.01
CA LEU A 422 -2.24 -49.64 -1.39
C LEU A 422 -1.25 -48.89 -2.29
N SER A 423 -0.64 -49.63 -3.20
CA SER A 423 0.23 -49.15 -4.27
C SER A 423 -0.58 -48.89 -5.54
N SER A 424 -0.01 -48.18 -6.52
CA SER A 424 -0.68 -48.04 -7.82
C SER A 424 -0.90 -49.38 -8.52
N SER A 425 -0.10 -50.40 -8.17
CA SER A 425 -0.20 -51.76 -8.72
C SER A 425 -1.39 -52.57 -8.20
N ASP A 426 -1.96 -52.16 -7.06
CA ASP A 426 -3.20 -52.74 -6.52
C ASP A 426 -4.44 -52.30 -7.31
N PHE A 427 -4.29 -51.25 -8.12
CA PHE A 427 -5.35 -50.75 -8.98
C PHE A 427 -5.24 -51.29 -10.41
N GLN A 428 -6.37 -51.41 -11.08
CA GLN A 428 -6.48 -51.64 -12.51
C GLN A 428 -7.07 -50.39 -13.17
N VAL A 429 -6.29 -49.76 -14.06
CA VAL A 429 -6.74 -48.64 -14.88
C VAL A 429 -7.74 -49.15 -15.91
N LEU A 430 -8.98 -48.67 -15.82
CA LEU A 430 -10.05 -49.02 -16.75
C LEU A 430 -10.08 -48.09 -17.96
N THR A 431 -9.96 -46.79 -17.70
CA THR A 431 -9.95 -45.76 -18.73
C THR A 431 -8.93 -44.69 -18.39
N MET A 432 -8.33 -44.11 -19.43
CA MET A 432 -7.41 -42.99 -19.29
C MET A 432 -7.62 -42.03 -20.46
N ASN A 433 -7.95 -40.78 -20.16
CA ASN A 433 -8.38 -39.79 -21.14
C ASN A 433 -7.56 -38.52 -21.01
N LEU A 434 -7.06 -38.00 -22.13
CA LEU A 434 -6.49 -36.66 -22.24
C LEU A 434 -7.60 -35.68 -22.62
N GLY A 435 -7.74 -34.61 -21.85
CA GLY A 435 -8.73 -33.56 -22.08
C GLY A 435 -8.12 -32.17 -21.97
N ARG A 436 -8.70 -31.22 -22.72
CA ARG A 436 -8.40 -29.80 -22.53
C ARG A 436 -9.11 -29.29 -21.29
N VAL A 437 -8.43 -28.46 -20.53
CA VAL A 437 -9.02 -27.75 -19.39
C VAL A 437 -9.34 -26.34 -19.81
N GLU A 438 -10.62 -25.99 -19.70
CA GLU A 438 -11.11 -24.65 -20.03
C GLU A 438 -10.74 -23.64 -18.94
N ASN A 439 -10.65 -22.37 -19.35
CA ASN A 439 -10.46 -21.29 -18.41
C ASN A 439 -11.78 -20.86 -17.75
N GLN A 440 -11.66 -20.35 -16.54
CA GLN A 440 -12.72 -19.72 -15.77
C GLN A 440 -12.37 -18.23 -15.63
N ALA A 441 -12.84 -17.40 -16.56
CA ALA A 441 -12.41 -16.00 -16.69
C ALA A 441 -12.54 -15.18 -15.38
N ASN A 442 -13.55 -15.49 -14.55
CA ASN A 442 -13.86 -14.77 -13.32
C ASN A 442 -13.44 -15.53 -12.05
N ALA A 443 -12.63 -16.58 -12.16
CA ALA A 443 -12.17 -17.29 -10.97
C ALA A 443 -11.26 -16.39 -10.10
N SER A 444 -11.44 -16.41 -8.78
CA SER A 444 -10.56 -15.68 -7.85
C SER A 444 -9.10 -16.17 -7.99
N GLN A 445 -8.92 -17.48 -7.93
CA GLN A 445 -7.64 -18.15 -8.14
C GLN A 445 -7.15 -17.98 -9.58
N LEU A 446 -5.87 -17.62 -9.72
CA LEU A 446 -5.29 -17.24 -11.01
C LEU A 446 -5.15 -18.42 -11.98
N SER A 447 -4.71 -19.59 -11.52
CA SER A 447 -4.50 -20.74 -12.39
C SER A 447 -5.79 -21.22 -13.07
N LEU A 448 -6.94 -21.06 -12.42
CA LEU A 448 -8.25 -21.38 -13.00
C LEU A 448 -8.61 -20.48 -14.19
N ARG A 449 -8.01 -19.28 -14.32
CA ARG A 449 -8.20 -18.37 -15.47
C ARG A 449 -7.40 -18.79 -16.70
N MET A 450 -6.58 -19.83 -16.58
CA MET A 450 -5.70 -20.28 -17.65
C MET A 450 -6.21 -21.60 -18.23
N THR A 451 -6.05 -21.79 -19.53
CA THR A 451 -6.29 -23.09 -20.16
C THR A 451 -5.19 -24.08 -19.79
N GLY A 452 -5.38 -25.35 -20.16
CA GLY A 452 -4.35 -26.37 -19.99
C GLY A 452 -4.78 -27.72 -20.50
N TRP A 453 -4.07 -28.75 -20.06
CA TRP A 453 -4.37 -30.14 -20.35
C TRP A 453 -4.42 -30.95 -19.07
N MET A 454 -5.34 -31.90 -19.02
CA MET A 454 -5.48 -32.82 -17.91
C MET A 454 -5.61 -34.25 -18.45
N ILE A 455 -4.90 -35.16 -17.80
CA ILE A 455 -5.13 -36.59 -17.97
C ILE A 455 -5.96 -37.07 -16.79
N THR A 456 -7.03 -37.81 -17.06
CA THR A 456 -7.86 -38.44 -16.03
C THR A 456 -7.85 -39.96 -16.22
N ALA A 457 -7.55 -40.71 -15.17
CA ALA A 457 -7.66 -42.15 -15.11
C ALA A 457 -8.77 -42.57 -14.14
N VAL A 458 -9.63 -43.50 -14.58
CA VAL A 458 -10.57 -44.21 -13.71
C VAL A 458 -10.02 -45.60 -13.46
N MET A 459 -9.93 -45.97 -12.20
CA MET A 459 -9.26 -47.18 -11.74
C MET A 459 -10.17 -47.95 -10.78
N GLU A 460 -10.07 -49.27 -10.78
CA GLU A 460 -10.72 -50.13 -9.79
C GLU A 460 -9.67 -50.82 -8.93
N LEU A 461 -9.92 -50.91 -7.63
CA LEU A 461 -9.06 -51.67 -6.73
C LEU A 461 -9.29 -53.17 -6.99
N ARG A 462 -8.22 -53.89 -7.35
CA ARG A 462 -8.30 -55.28 -7.80
C ARG A 462 -8.96 -56.16 -6.73
N GLY A 463 -10.00 -56.88 -7.14
CA GLY A 463 -10.73 -57.80 -6.25
C GLY A 463 -11.74 -57.12 -5.32
N THR A 464 -12.06 -55.85 -5.53
CA THR A 464 -13.07 -55.11 -4.76
C THR A 464 -14.05 -54.36 -5.67
N VAL A 465 -15.07 -53.72 -5.08
CA VAL A 465 -16.01 -52.82 -5.78
C VAL A 465 -15.61 -51.34 -5.67
N GLU A 466 -14.46 -51.06 -5.05
CA GLU A 466 -14.00 -49.68 -4.85
C GLU A 466 -13.30 -49.15 -6.10
N SER A 467 -13.55 -47.87 -6.39
CA SER A 467 -12.97 -47.18 -7.54
C SER A 467 -12.23 -45.93 -7.11
N ALA A 468 -11.22 -45.57 -7.90
CA ALA A 468 -10.44 -44.36 -7.70
C ALA A 468 -10.37 -43.57 -9.01
N LYS A 469 -10.48 -42.26 -8.89
CA LYS A 469 -10.21 -41.30 -9.96
C LYS A 469 -8.88 -40.63 -9.67
N TRP A 470 -7.93 -40.81 -10.57
CA TRP A 470 -6.65 -40.14 -10.56
C TRP A 470 -6.60 -39.12 -11.68
N SER A 471 -5.99 -37.96 -11.46
CA SER A 471 -5.78 -36.97 -12.51
C SER A 471 -4.48 -36.22 -12.35
N ILE A 472 -3.93 -35.77 -13.47
CA ILE A 472 -2.76 -34.89 -13.52
C ILE A 472 -3.04 -33.74 -14.48
N GLU A 473 -2.76 -32.52 -14.04
CA GLU A 473 -3.06 -31.28 -14.76
C GLU A 473 -1.80 -30.45 -14.98
N LEU A 474 -1.64 -29.95 -16.22
CA LEU A 474 -0.68 -28.92 -16.59
C LEU A 474 -1.42 -27.72 -17.18
N ARG A 475 -1.46 -26.60 -16.44
CA ARG A 475 -1.98 -25.32 -16.95
C ARG A 475 -0.93 -24.60 -17.79
N ASP A 476 -1.39 -23.87 -18.79
CA ASP A 476 -0.56 -22.97 -19.59
C ASP A 476 0.13 -21.96 -18.67
N GLY A 477 1.42 -21.72 -18.89
CA GLY A 477 2.21 -20.86 -18.01
C GLY A 477 2.69 -21.51 -16.70
N SER A 478 2.34 -22.76 -16.36
CA SER A 478 2.79 -23.38 -15.10
C SER A 478 4.17 -24.05 -15.14
N ASN A 479 4.96 -23.89 -14.07
CA ASN A 479 6.18 -24.65 -13.80
C ASN A 479 5.95 -25.87 -12.89
N TYR A 480 4.71 -26.33 -12.79
CA TYR A 480 4.29 -27.42 -11.94
C TYR A 480 3.13 -28.17 -12.55
N LEU A 481 2.94 -29.38 -12.05
CA LEU A 481 1.83 -30.27 -12.29
C LEU A 481 1.02 -30.38 -11.01
N LYS A 482 -0.30 -30.48 -11.15
CA LYS A 482 -1.20 -30.84 -10.04
C LYS A 482 -1.69 -32.25 -10.23
N ILE A 483 -1.55 -33.06 -9.20
CA ILE A 483 -1.98 -34.45 -9.19
C ILE A 483 -3.06 -34.59 -8.12
N ALA A 484 -4.19 -35.16 -8.49
CA ALA A 484 -5.30 -35.37 -7.58
C ALA A 484 -5.71 -36.85 -7.59
N LEU A 485 -5.84 -37.43 -6.39
CA LEU A 485 -6.46 -38.75 -6.19
C LEU A 485 -7.76 -38.56 -5.42
N ARG A 486 -8.83 -39.19 -5.90
CA ARG A 486 -10.15 -39.22 -5.27
C ARG A 486 -10.64 -40.66 -5.27
N MET A 487 -10.95 -41.22 -4.11
CA MET A 487 -11.51 -42.56 -4.00
C MET A 487 -13.02 -42.50 -3.80
N SER A 488 -13.74 -43.46 -4.38
CA SER A 488 -15.19 -43.57 -4.28
C SER A 488 -15.51 -44.92 -3.65
N GLY A 489 -16.37 -44.94 -2.62
CA GLY A 489 -17.03 -46.19 -2.21
C GLY A 489 -17.92 -46.74 -3.34
N PRO A 490 -18.42 -47.99 -3.24
CA PRO A 490 -19.25 -48.59 -4.30
C PRO A 490 -20.39 -47.65 -4.69
N ALA A 491 -20.44 -47.28 -5.96
CA ALA A 491 -21.44 -46.37 -6.51
C ALA A 491 -22.84 -46.95 -6.27
N ASP A 492 -23.75 -46.15 -5.68
CA ASP A 492 -25.19 -46.37 -5.83
C ASP A 492 -25.49 -46.20 -7.32
N ASN A 493 -25.53 -47.32 -8.06
CA ASN A 493 -26.06 -47.41 -9.42
C ASN A 493 -27.52 -46.94 -9.42
N THR A 494 -27.73 -45.63 -9.49
CA THR A 494 -29.05 -45.02 -9.70
C THR A 494 -29.02 -44.20 -10.99
N SER A 495 -28.63 -44.86 -12.07
CA SER A 495 -29.00 -44.47 -13.43
C SER A 495 -29.71 -45.63 -14.13
N SER A 496 -30.82 -46.08 -13.58
CA SER A 496 -31.86 -46.79 -14.32
C SER A 496 -33.17 -46.67 -13.56
N GLY A 497 -34.12 -45.91 -14.10
CA GLY A 497 -35.47 -45.87 -13.56
C GLY A 497 -36.08 -47.27 -13.61
N LEU A 498 -36.35 -47.86 -12.45
CA LEU A 498 -37.27 -48.96 -12.21
C LEU A 498 -37.61 -48.96 -10.71
N ALA A 499 -38.86 -49.26 -10.42
CA ALA A 499 -39.58 -49.00 -9.18
C ALA A 499 -39.07 -49.74 -7.93
N ASP A 500 -39.36 -49.14 -6.77
CA ASP A 500 -39.54 -49.70 -5.44
C ASP A 500 -39.09 -51.15 -5.20
N GLY A 501 -37.97 -51.27 -4.49
CA GLY A 501 -37.55 -52.48 -3.82
C GLY A 501 -36.50 -52.15 -2.76
N GLU A 502 -36.93 -52.09 -1.48
CA GLU A 502 -36.04 -51.96 -0.33
C GLU A 502 -34.99 -53.08 -0.32
N VAL A 503 -33.75 -52.76 -0.71
CA VAL A 503 -32.59 -53.58 -0.34
C VAL A 503 -32.14 -53.12 1.04
N LYS A 504 -32.47 -53.92 2.06
CA LYS A 504 -31.98 -53.76 3.43
C LYS A 504 -30.45 -53.79 3.42
N ARG A 505 -29.81 -52.63 3.71
CA ARG A 505 -28.40 -52.55 4.13
C ARG A 505 -28.23 -53.32 5.44
N SER A 506 -27.83 -54.59 5.38
CA SER A 506 -27.44 -55.38 6.55
C SER A 506 -25.96 -55.19 6.82
N GLY A 507 -25.63 -54.32 7.77
CA GLY A 507 -24.25 -54.13 8.24
C GLY A 507 -23.95 -52.68 8.59
N LYS A 508 -24.52 -52.16 9.68
CA LYS A 508 -23.89 -51.03 10.40
C LYS A 508 -22.70 -51.62 11.15
N HIS A 509 -21.53 -51.68 10.52
CA HIS A 509 -20.31 -51.70 11.31
C HIS A 509 -20.17 -50.30 11.93
N PRO A 510 -20.11 -50.17 13.27
CA PRO A 510 -19.78 -48.88 13.88
C PRO A 510 -18.39 -48.48 13.39
N VAL A 511 -18.29 -47.34 12.72
CA VAL A 511 -17.02 -46.67 12.43
C VAL A 511 -16.43 -46.30 13.80
N ASP A 512 -15.21 -46.72 14.11
CA ASP A 512 -14.51 -46.24 15.30
C ASP A 512 -14.22 -44.74 15.10
N PRO A 513 -14.78 -43.84 15.93
CA PRO A 513 -14.49 -42.41 15.84
C PRO A 513 -13.01 -42.07 16.08
N GLU A 514 -12.22 -43.00 16.60
CA GLU A 514 -10.78 -42.82 16.87
C GLU A 514 -9.86 -43.37 15.76
N ALA A 515 -10.40 -43.93 14.67
CA ALA A 515 -9.58 -44.49 13.59
C ALA A 515 -9.11 -43.42 12.57
N ASP A 516 -7.92 -42.86 12.81
CA ASP A 516 -7.22 -41.99 11.84
C ASP A 516 -6.89 -42.75 10.53
N SER A 517 -7.33 -42.23 9.37
CA SER A 517 -6.81 -42.66 8.07
C SER A 517 -5.69 -41.74 7.60
N GLU A 518 -4.48 -42.26 7.42
CA GLU A 518 -3.36 -41.54 6.80
C GLU A 518 -3.31 -41.82 5.30
N LEU A 519 -3.61 -40.82 4.47
CA LEU A 519 -3.43 -40.87 3.02
C LEU A 519 -2.06 -40.33 2.64
N CYS A 520 -1.17 -41.22 2.21
CA CYS A 520 0.05 -40.83 1.50
C CYS A 520 -0.27 -40.75 0.01
N LEU A 521 0.36 -39.86 -0.77
CA LEU A 521 0.29 -39.95 -2.24
C LEU A 521 1.65 -40.12 -2.87
N LEU A 522 2.70 -39.66 -2.20
CA LEU A 522 4.04 -39.68 -2.77
C LEU A 522 5.08 -40.07 -1.72
N SER A 523 5.80 -41.14 -2.00
CA SER A 523 6.94 -41.60 -1.24
C SER A 523 8.01 -42.11 -2.22
N GLY A 524 9.25 -42.13 -1.78
CA GLY A 524 10.34 -42.64 -2.59
C GLY A 524 11.70 -42.32 -2.01
N ASN A 525 12.74 -42.56 -2.82
CA ASN A 525 14.11 -42.29 -2.44
C ASN A 525 14.79 -41.40 -3.49
N LEU A 526 15.03 -40.15 -3.11
CA LEU A 526 15.72 -39.15 -3.91
C LEU A 526 16.81 -38.50 -3.06
N GLN A 527 18.07 -38.79 -3.40
CA GLN A 527 19.24 -38.21 -2.74
C GLN A 527 19.17 -36.67 -2.77
N GLY A 528 19.57 -36.04 -1.67
CA GLY A 528 19.52 -34.57 -1.54
C GLY A 528 18.14 -34.01 -1.15
N SER A 529 17.09 -34.84 -1.08
CA SER A 529 15.76 -34.40 -0.64
C SER A 529 15.77 -33.93 0.81
N ARG A 530 15.09 -32.81 1.07
CA ARG A 530 14.86 -32.27 2.40
C ARG A 530 13.54 -31.53 2.47
N VAL A 531 12.92 -31.47 3.64
CA VAL A 531 11.78 -30.58 3.88
C VAL A 531 12.28 -29.14 3.91
N ALA A 532 11.57 -28.23 3.24
CA ALA A 532 11.93 -26.81 3.16
C ALA A 532 11.50 -26.00 4.39
N GLY A 533 11.53 -26.60 5.59
CA GLY A 533 11.07 -26.02 6.86
C GLY A 533 10.97 -27.04 7.98
N LYS A 534 10.31 -26.66 9.08
CA LYS A 534 10.22 -27.41 10.35
C LYS A 534 8.79 -27.61 10.86
N VAL A 535 7.80 -27.03 10.16
CA VAL A 535 6.38 -27.14 10.49
C VAL A 535 5.66 -27.97 9.43
N ASP A 536 4.47 -28.45 9.76
CA ASP A 536 3.62 -29.17 8.82
C ASP A 536 3.21 -28.31 7.62
N GLY A 537 2.87 -28.95 6.51
CA GLY A 537 2.41 -28.29 5.29
C GLY A 537 3.49 -27.50 4.58
N VAL A 538 4.76 -27.91 4.69
CA VAL A 538 5.90 -27.34 3.97
C VAL A 538 6.36 -28.33 2.91
N PRO A 539 6.71 -27.91 1.68
CA PRO A 539 7.09 -28.85 0.62
C PRO A 539 8.43 -29.53 0.89
N VAL A 540 8.61 -30.70 0.30
CA VAL A 540 9.92 -31.32 0.07
C VAL A 540 10.56 -30.65 -1.13
N ILE A 541 11.87 -30.41 -1.06
CA ILE A 541 12.69 -29.92 -2.16
C ILE A 541 13.88 -30.83 -2.39
N SER A 542 14.26 -30.98 -3.66
CA SER A 542 15.45 -31.71 -4.06
C SER A 542 16.02 -31.08 -5.33
N ASP A 543 17.26 -30.59 -5.28
CA ASP A 543 17.95 -29.85 -6.35
C ASP A 543 17.10 -28.75 -7.01
N HIS A 544 16.42 -29.09 -8.11
CA HIS A 544 15.62 -28.20 -8.94
C HIS A 544 14.14 -28.64 -9.00
N PHE A 545 13.68 -29.39 -8.00
CA PHE A 545 12.31 -29.88 -7.88
C PHE A 545 11.72 -29.54 -6.52
N PHE A 546 10.41 -29.31 -6.48
CA PHE A 546 9.62 -29.18 -5.26
C PHE A 546 8.35 -30.01 -5.36
N PHE A 547 7.92 -30.60 -4.25
CA PHE A 547 6.69 -31.39 -4.19
C PHE A 547 6.16 -31.50 -2.77
N GLY A 548 4.86 -31.75 -2.64
CA GLY A 548 4.20 -31.93 -1.35
C GLY A 548 2.69 -31.93 -1.48
N LEU A 549 2.00 -32.51 -0.50
CA LEU A 549 0.54 -32.42 -0.47
C LEU A 549 0.11 -30.99 -0.16
N GLU A 550 -0.85 -30.49 -0.92
CA GLU A 550 -1.39 -29.12 -0.88
C GLU A 550 -2.34 -28.92 0.32
N HIS A 551 -1.86 -29.19 1.54
CA HIS A 551 -2.64 -29.04 2.76
C HIS A 551 -1.80 -28.52 3.93
N PRO A 552 -2.30 -27.60 4.78
CA PRO A 552 -1.51 -27.05 5.89
C PRO A 552 -1.08 -28.09 6.93
N GLN A 553 -1.89 -29.14 7.13
CA GLN A 553 -1.58 -30.27 8.03
C GLN A 553 -0.84 -31.43 7.33
N ALA A 554 -0.40 -31.25 6.07
CA ALA A 554 0.34 -32.30 5.38
C ALA A 554 1.67 -32.60 6.08
N GLN A 555 1.88 -33.87 6.41
CA GLN A 555 3.11 -34.40 6.97
C GLN A 555 4.06 -34.78 5.84
N ASN A 556 4.74 -33.77 5.32
CA ASN A 556 5.81 -33.93 4.34
C ASN A 556 7.13 -34.15 5.09
N SER A 557 7.81 -35.27 4.83
CA SER A 557 9.04 -35.67 5.50
C SER A 557 10.11 -36.10 4.49
N ALA A 558 11.37 -35.89 4.85
CA ALA A 558 12.52 -36.35 4.09
C ALA A 558 13.70 -36.64 5.03
N ASP A 559 14.17 -37.89 5.06
CA ASP A 559 15.33 -38.34 5.83
C ASP A 559 16.22 -39.29 5.01
N ARG A 560 17.53 -39.01 4.97
CA ARG A 560 18.54 -39.81 4.26
C ARG A 560 18.15 -40.18 2.82
N GLY A 561 17.52 -39.25 2.11
CA GLY A 561 17.04 -39.42 0.73
C GLY A 561 15.64 -40.04 0.63
N LYS A 562 15.13 -40.71 1.67
CA LYS A 562 13.76 -41.19 1.69
C LYS A 562 12.81 -40.05 2.00
N TYR A 563 11.81 -39.83 1.17
CA TYR A 563 10.78 -38.82 1.40
C TYR A 563 9.39 -39.45 1.42
N ARG A 564 8.45 -38.78 2.09
CA ARG A 564 7.05 -39.19 2.22
C ARG A 564 6.18 -37.95 2.39
N CYS A 565 5.10 -37.87 1.62
CA CYS A 565 4.10 -36.79 1.68
C CYS A 565 2.74 -37.41 2.02
N CYS A 566 2.26 -37.18 3.25
CA CYS A 566 1.00 -37.75 3.74
C CYS A 566 0.10 -36.70 4.37
N LEU A 567 -1.19 -37.01 4.41
CA LEU A 567 -2.23 -36.20 5.02
C LEU A 567 -3.12 -37.14 5.83
N LYS A 568 -3.29 -36.83 7.12
CA LYS A 568 -4.32 -37.46 7.93
C LYS A 568 -5.68 -36.87 7.57
N GLN A 569 -6.68 -37.72 7.40
CA GLN A 569 -8.05 -37.32 7.11
C GLN A 569 -9.01 -38.00 8.07
N HIS A 570 -9.97 -37.22 8.58
CA HIS A 570 -10.95 -37.71 9.53
C HIS A 570 -11.98 -38.66 8.88
N ALA A 571 -12.38 -39.70 9.61
CA ALA A 571 -13.23 -40.78 9.12
C ALA A 571 -14.60 -40.29 8.58
N GLU A 572 -15.19 -39.24 9.16
CA GLU A 572 -16.46 -38.68 8.71
C GLU A 572 -16.38 -38.02 7.32
N LYS A 573 -15.29 -37.29 7.01
CA LYS A 573 -15.09 -36.70 5.67
C LYS A 573 -14.80 -37.77 4.62
N ILE A 574 -14.04 -38.79 4.99
CA ILE A 574 -13.86 -40.01 4.19
C ILE A 574 -15.21 -40.67 3.93
N ALA A 575 -16.12 -40.65 4.93
CA ALA A 575 -17.44 -41.25 4.78
C ALA A 575 -18.33 -40.52 3.76
N GLU A 576 -18.23 -39.19 3.68
CA GLU A 576 -19.04 -38.32 2.79
C GLU A 576 -18.47 -38.17 1.37
N HIS A 577 -17.15 -38.02 1.23
CA HIS A 577 -16.50 -37.69 -0.04
C HIS A 577 -15.44 -38.71 -0.49
N GLY A 578 -15.17 -39.72 0.32
CA GLY A 578 -14.06 -40.64 0.12
C GLY A 578 -12.68 -40.01 0.42
N PRO A 579 -11.64 -40.84 0.58
CA PRO A 579 -10.27 -40.38 0.72
C PRO A 579 -9.85 -39.53 -0.49
N HIS A 580 -9.19 -38.40 -0.23
CA HIS A 580 -8.72 -37.52 -1.29
C HIS A 580 -7.47 -36.72 -0.89
N ALA A 581 -6.57 -36.51 -1.84
CA ALA A 581 -5.48 -35.58 -1.66
C ALA A 581 -5.04 -34.95 -2.99
N ASP A 582 -4.48 -33.75 -2.87
CA ASP A 582 -3.91 -32.97 -3.96
C ASP A 582 -2.41 -32.81 -3.71
N LEU A 583 -1.61 -33.09 -4.73
CA LEU A 583 -0.16 -33.07 -4.73
C LEU A 583 0.31 -32.06 -5.78
N VAL A 584 1.22 -31.18 -5.39
CA VAL A 584 1.99 -30.39 -6.35
C VAL A 584 3.30 -31.10 -6.66
N LEU A 585 3.69 -31.09 -7.94
CA LEU A 585 5.00 -31.52 -8.41
C LEU A 585 5.55 -30.48 -9.38
N GLY A 586 6.59 -29.74 -8.98
CA GLY A 586 7.10 -28.60 -9.75
C GLY A 586 8.60 -28.57 -9.95
N VAL A 587 9.00 -27.74 -10.91
CA VAL A 587 10.40 -27.52 -11.30
C VAL A 587 10.84 -26.09 -10.97
N ALA A 588 12.10 -25.93 -10.61
CA ALA A 588 12.72 -24.65 -10.31
C ALA A 588 13.91 -24.37 -11.23
N ALA A 589 14.10 -23.11 -11.57
CA ALA A 589 15.34 -22.70 -12.23
C ALA A 589 16.52 -22.80 -11.24
N PRO A 590 17.75 -23.11 -11.71
CA PRO A 590 18.92 -23.22 -10.84
C PRO A 590 19.11 -21.98 -9.96
N GLY A 591 19.23 -22.20 -8.64
CA GLY A 591 19.38 -21.11 -7.66
C GLY A 591 18.14 -20.23 -7.46
N GLN A 592 16.97 -20.61 -7.98
CA GLN A 592 15.73 -19.82 -7.91
C GLN A 592 14.57 -20.60 -7.27
N MET A 593 14.85 -21.53 -6.34
CA MET A 593 13.82 -22.34 -5.67
C MET A 593 12.74 -21.47 -5.01
N ARG A 594 13.14 -20.42 -4.25
CA ARG A 594 12.19 -19.51 -3.59
C ARG A 594 11.20 -18.89 -4.57
N ARG A 595 11.70 -18.29 -5.66
CA ARG A 595 10.84 -17.63 -6.66
C ARG A 595 10.04 -18.61 -7.50
N SER A 596 10.61 -19.76 -7.84
CA SER A 596 9.90 -20.80 -8.61
C SER A 596 8.74 -21.37 -7.81
N PHE A 597 8.91 -21.51 -6.49
CA PHE A 597 7.83 -21.89 -5.57
C PHE A 597 6.82 -20.75 -5.36
N LEU A 598 7.29 -19.51 -5.15
CA LEU A 598 6.42 -18.34 -5.04
C LEU A 598 5.54 -18.16 -6.29
N TYR A 599 6.10 -18.39 -7.48
CA TYR A 599 5.36 -18.34 -8.74
C TYR A 599 4.23 -19.39 -8.80
N TYR A 600 4.49 -20.62 -8.34
CA TYR A 600 3.45 -21.63 -8.16
C TYR A 600 2.38 -21.14 -7.18
N LEU A 601 2.82 -20.65 -6.01
CA LEU A 601 1.91 -20.29 -4.93
C LEU A 601 1.02 -19.09 -5.31
N GLU A 602 1.55 -18.08 -5.99
CA GLU A 602 0.77 -16.94 -6.48
C GLU A 602 -0.28 -17.33 -7.54
N ARG A 603 -0.08 -18.45 -8.25
CA ARG A 603 -1.05 -18.98 -9.21
C ARG A 603 -2.15 -19.80 -8.55
N GLU A 604 -1.81 -20.56 -7.52
CA GLU A 604 -2.73 -21.49 -6.84
C GLU A 604 -3.40 -20.93 -5.59
N ARG A 605 -2.84 -19.88 -4.98
CA ARG A 605 -3.45 -19.23 -3.82
C ARG A 605 -4.88 -18.78 -4.11
N ALA A 606 -5.71 -18.76 -3.08
CA ALA A 606 -7.15 -18.53 -3.20
C ALA A 606 -7.50 -17.23 -3.93
N HIS A 607 -6.66 -16.20 -3.72
CA HIS A 607 -6.70 -14.92 -4.41
C HIS A 607 -5.26 -14.42 -4.57
N PRO A 608 -4.87 -13.88 -5.74
CA PRO A 608 -3.56 -13.25 -5.94
C PRO A 608 -3.19 -12.25 -4.84
N SER A 609 -1.90 -12.14 -4.52
CA SER A 609 -1.42 -11.20 -3.52
C SER A 609 -1.88 -9.77 -3.82
N ARG A 610 -2.38 -9.09 -2.79
CA ARG A 610 -2.92 -7.72 -2.88
C ARG A 610 -2.82 -7.02 -1.54
N LYS A 611 -2.57 -5.71 -1.59
CA LYS A 611 -2.54 -4.84 -0.41
C LYS A 611 -3.93 -4.72 0.23
N MET A 612 -3.98 -4.68 1.55
CA MET A 612 -5.14 -4.38 2.39
C MET A 612 -4.73 -3.43 3.52
N LEU A 613 -4.77 -2.13 3.24
CA LEU A 613 -4.59 -1.06 4.22
C LEU A 613 -5.89 -0.84 4.97
N HIS A 614 -5.91 -1.14 6.26
CA HIS A 614 -7.12 -1.04 7.05
C HIS A 614 -6.88 -0.55 8.46
N TYR A 615 -7.92 0.04 9.02
CA TYR A 615 -7.98 0.36 10.44
C TYR A 615 -8.52 -0.85 11.20
N ASN A 616 -7.97 -1.13 12.37
CA ASN A 616 -8.46 -2.17 13.28
C ASN A 616 -8.84 -1.57 14.64
N SER A 617 -10.07 -1.84 15.11
CA SER A 617 -10.61 -1.24 16.33
C SER A 617 -10.12 -1.81 17.66
N TRP A 618 -9.42 -2.95 17.68
CA TRP A 618 -9.07 -3.67 18.91
C TRP A 618 -8.46 -2.76 19.97
N TYR A 619 -7.33 -2.08 19.72
CA TYR A 619 -6.65 -1.20 20.69
C TYR A 619 -7.25 0.22 20.85
N ASP A 620 -8.30 0.52 20.10
CA ASP A 620 -8.98 1.81 20.16
C ASP A 620 -10.38 1.62 20.76
N ILE A 621 -11.45 1.60 19.97
CA ILE A 621 -12.81 1.52 20.54
C ILE A 621 -13.22 0.11 21.03
N GLY A 622 -12.47 -0.95 20.72
CA GLY A 622 -12.88 -2.35 20.95
C GLY A 622 -12.22 -3.12 22.11
N THR A 623 -11.26 -2.54 22.86
CA THR A 623 -10.50 -3.33 23.86
C THR A 623 -11.38 -3.74 25.03
N GLY A 624 -11.88 -4.98 25.02
CA GLY A 624 -12.66 -5.56 26.14
C GLY A 624 -13.97 -4.83 26.45
N GLN A 625 -14.45 -3.98 25.55
CA GLN A 625 -15.67 -3.18 25.71
C GLN A 625 -16.49 -3.21 24.42
N GLN A 626 -17.82 -3.28 24.55
CA GLN A 626 -18.71 -3.06 23.41
C GLN A 626 -18.67 -1.59 23.00
N PHE A 627 -18.69 -1.33 21.69
CA PHE A 627 -18.84 0.00 21.11
C PHE A 627 -20.08 0.04 20.23
N ASP A 628 -20.72 1.20 20.13
CA ASP A 628 -21.91 1.37 19.29
C ASP A 628 -21.59 1.87 17.87
N ALA A 629 -22.61 1.89 17.02
CA ALA A 629 -22.48 2.35 15.64
C ALA A 629 -22.04 3.82 15.54
N LYS A 630 -22.41 4.67 16.50
CA LYS A 630 -22.02 6.08 16.49
C LYS A 630 -20.52 6.21 16.72
N GLN A 631 -19.95 5.49 17.69
CA GLN A 631 -18.51 5.43 17.91
C GLN A 631 -17.77 4.91 16.67
N ALA A 632 -18.32 3.88 16.00
CA ALA A 632 -17.75 3.36 14.76
C ALA A 632 -17.76 4.40 13.62
N VAL A 633 -18.89 5.10 13.41
CA VAL A 633 -19.02 6.17 12.41
C VAL A 633 -18.05 7.33 12.70
N ASP A 634 -18.02 7.81 13.94
CA ASP A 634 -17.13 8.91 14.34
C ASP A 634 -15.66 8.54 14.10
N ARG A 635 -15.29 7.28 14.36
CA ARG A 635 -13.93 6.81 14.13
C ARG A 635 -13.59 6.67 12.66
N LEU A 636 -14.48 6.05 11.89
CA LEU A 636 -14.36 5.92 10.43
C LEU A 636 -14.18 7.29 9.77
N GLU A 637 -15.05 8.25 10.08
CA GLU A 637 -14.98 9.59 9.51
C GLU A 637 -13.68 10.31 9.82
N HIS A 638 -13.21 10.22 11.08
CA HIS A 638 -11.99 10.91 11.47
C HIS A 638 -10.79 10.34 10.72
N ILE A 639 -10.60 9.02 10.75
CA ILE A 639 -9.45 8.36 10.11
C ILE A 639 -9.49 8.57 8.59
N ALA A 640 -10.63 8.30 7.96
CA ALA A 640 -10.78 8.45 6.52
C ALA A 640 -10.53 9.89 6.07
N ARG A 641 -11.03 10.89 6.81
CA ARG A 641 -10.79 12.30 6.50
C ARG A 641 -9.31 12.68 6.61
N GLU A 642 -8.60 12.24 7.64
CA GLU A 642 -7.18 12.58 7.83
C GLU A 642 -6.29 11.93 6.77
N LEU A 643 -6.59 10.69 6.37
CA LEU A 643 -5.89 9.99 5.30
C LEU A 643 -6.23 10.58 3.92
N ALA A 644 -7.51 10.84 3.63
CA ALA A 644 -7.96 11.36 2.34
C ALA A 644 -7.40 12.76 2.04
N ARG A 645 -7.29 13.62 3.07
CA ARG A 645 -6.60 14.93 2.96
C ARG A 645 -5.14 14.82 2.53
N ARG A 646 -4.53 13.64 2.70
CA ARG A 646 -3.15 13.33 2.33
C ARG A 646 -3.06 12.38 1.13
N GLY A 647 -4.17 12.16 0.43
CA GLY A 647 -4.22 11.32 -0.77
C GLY A 647 -4.22 9.81 -0.51
N VAL A 648 -4.46 9.38 0.72
CA VAL A 648 -4.54 7.95 1.08
C VAL A 648 -5.99 7.52 1.28
N VAL A 649 -6.36 6.40 0.68
CA VAL A 649 -7.68 5.76 0.83
C VAL A 649 -7.52 4.49 1.65
N LEU A 650 -8.42 4.30 2.61
CA LEU A 650 -8.48 3.10 3.44
C LEU A 650 -9.21 1.99 2.68
N ASP A 651 -8.61 0.81 2.55
CA ASP A 651 -9.22 -0.31 1.84
C ASP A 651 -10.35 -0.96 2.67
N SER A 652 -10.22 -0.97 4.01
CA SER A 652 -11.26 -1.49 4.91
C SER A 652 -11.25 -0.83 6.29
N PHE A 653 -12.41 -0.76 6.93
CA PHE A 653 -12.60 -0.38 8.32
C PHE A 653 -13.02 -1.63 9.12
N LEU A 654 -12.06 -2.25 9.81
CA LEU A 654 -12.26 -3.49 10.54
C LEU A 654 -12.81 -3.22 11.94
N MET A 655 -14.06 -3.64 12.17
CA MET A 655 -14.65 -3.78 13.49
C MET A 655 -14.16 -5.09 14.10
N ASP A 656 -13.16 -4.98 14.96
CA ASP A 656 -12.65 -6.09 15.78
C ASP A 656 -13.61 -6.42 16.93
N ASP A 657 -13.22 -7.26 17.88
CA ASP A 657 -14.10 -7.70 18.99
C ASP A 657 -14.83 -6.51 19.68
N GLY A 658 -16.09 -6.74 20.09
CA GLY A 658 -16.95 -5.75 20.73
C GLY A 658 -18.15 -5.24 19.91
N TRP A 659 -18.31 -5.65 18.65
CA TRP A 659 -19.46 -5.26 17.81
C TRP A 659 -20.71 -6.16 17.98
N ASP A 660 -20.54 -7.40 18.44
CA ASP A 660 -21.62 -8.38 18.60
C ASP A 660 -22.18 -8.42 20.04
N ASP A 661 -23.33 -9.09 20.20
CA ASP A 661 -23.94 -9.38 21.48
C ASP A 661 -23.72 -10.85 21.86
N PRO A 662 -22.84 -11.13 22.84
CA PRO A 662 -22.57 -12.50 23.23
C PRO A 662 -23.73 -13.18 23.98
N ASP A 663 -24.78 -12.45 24.39
CA ASP A 663 -25.89 -12.96 25.20
C ASP A 663 -27.18 -13.28 24.41
N SER A 664 -27.44 -12.60 23.29
CA SER A 664 -28.69 -12.76 22.51
C SER A 664 -28.65 -13.86 21.45
N GLY A 665 -27.46 -14.22 20.98
CA GLY A 665 -27.21 -15.30 20.02
C GLY A 665 -25.76 -15.26 19.52
N PRO A 666 -25.16 -16.37 19.06
CA PRO A 666 -23.79 -16.33 18.57
C PRO A 666 -23.69 -15.37 17.37
N TRP A 667 -22.90 -14.31 17.49
CA TRP A 667 -22.49 -13.43 16.37
C TRP A 667 -23.59 -12.54 15.76
N ASP A 668 -24.67 -12.24 16.48
CA ASP A 668 -25.60 -11.16 16.09
C ASP A 668 -25.09 -9.81 16.61
N ALA A 669 -25.29 -8.75 15.83
CA ALA A 669 -24.89 -7.40 16.24
C ALA A 669 -25.68 -6.95 17.49
N HIS A 670 -25.03 -6.27 18.43
CA HIS A 670 -25.72 -5.82 19.65
C HIS A 670 -26.66 -4.64 19.39
N SER A 671 -27.49 -4.33 20.38
CA SER A 671 -28.56 -3.32 20.25
C SER A 671 -28.10 -1.91 19.86
N GLY A 672 -26.83 -1.57 20.06
CA GLY A 672 -26.20 -0.32 19.59
C GLY A 672 -25.87 -0.30 18.09
N PHE A 673 -26.18 -1.36 17.35
CA PHE A 673 -26.11 -1.46 15.90
C PHE A 673 -27.50 -1.75 15.34
N SER A 674 -28.42 -0.78 15.45
CA SER A 674 -29.74 -0.93 14.83
C SER A 674 -29.60 -1.03 13.30
N LYS A 675 -30.65 -1.50 12.62
CA LYS A 675 -30.64 -1.59 11.14
C LYS A 675 -30.36 -0.24 10.47
N SER A 676 -30.86 0.86 11.05
CA SER A 676 -30.59 2.21 10.54
C SER A 676 -29.15 2.64 10.77
N ASP A 677 -28.58 2.32 11.92
CA ASP A 677 -27.21 2.75 12.25
C ASP A 677 -26.18 1.98 11.41
N LEU A 678 -26.41 0.69 11.17
CA LEU A 678 -25.60 -0.10 10.24
C LEU A 678 -25.65 0.45 8.81
N LYS A 679 -26.84 0.85 8.35
CA LYS A 679 -27.00 1.47 7.03
C LYS A 679 -26.25 2.79 6.94
N GLN A 680 -26.28 3.60 8.01
CA GLN A 680 -25.50 4.82 8.08
C GLN A 680 -24.00 4.52 8.00
N LEU A 681 -23.50 3.56 8.79
CA LEU A 681 -22.09 3.17 8.76
C LEU A 681 -21.65 2.73 7.36
N GLU A 682 -22.48 1.95 6.66
CA GLU A 682 -22.24 1.53 5.26
C GLU A 682 -22.21 2.71 4.30
N GLU A 683 -23.18 3.63 4.39
CA GLU A 683 -23.23 4.83 3.55
C GLU A 683 -22.01 5.73 3.78
N ARG A 684 -21.52 5.84 5.02
CA ARG A 684 -20.29 6.59 5.33
C ARG A 684 -19.04 5.87 4.83
N ALA A 685 -18.97 4.55 4.91
CA ALA A 685 -17.88 3.78 4.33
C ALA A 685 -17.81 3.97 2.81
N MET A 686 -18.95 3.87 2.13
CA MET A 686 -19.07 4.13 0.69
C MET A 686 -18.67 5.57 0.31
N HIS A 687 -19.09 6.57 1.09
CA HIS A 687 -18.70 7.97 0.88
C HIS A 687 -17.18 8.15 0.88
N TRP A 688 -16.47 7.45 1.77
CA TRP A 688 -15.02 7.49 1.86
C TRP A 688 -14.29 6.49 0.96
N LYS A 689 -15.01 5.80 0.06
CA LYS A 689 -14.48 4.75 -0.83
C LYS A 689 -13.77 3.64 -0.06
N THR A 690 -14.28 3.30 1.11
CA THR A 690 -13.83 2.18 1.93
C THR A 690 -14.95 1.16 2.11
N SER A 691 -14.66 0.04 2.76
CA SER A 691 -15.62 -1.04 3.04
C SER A 691 -15.51 -1.47 4.50
N LEU A 692 -16.48 -2.24 4.97
CA LEU A 692 -16.43 -2.77 6.34
C LEU A 692 -15.63 -4.07 6.36
N GLY A 693 -14.89 -4.26 7.44
CA GLY A 693 -14.29 -5.53 7.81
C GLY A 693 -14.84 -5.99 9.16
N LEU A 694 -14.86 -7.30 9.41
CA LEU A 694 -15.30 -7.84 10.70
C LEU A 694 -14.35 -8.90 11.24
N TRP A 695 -14.21 -8.88 12.57
CA TRP A 695 -13.63 -9.96 13.33
C TRP A 695 -14.68 -11.00 13.72
N PHE A 696 -14.30 -12.27 13.59
CA PHE A 696 -15.04 -13.43 14.10
C PHE A 696 -14.06 -14.43 14.72
N SER A 697 -14.58 -15.29 15.59
CA SER A 697 -13.84 -16.42 16.13
C SER A 697 -14.71 -17.68 16.07
N PRO A 698 -14.38 -18.73 15.30
CA PRO A 698 -15.18 -19.94 15.26
C PRO A 698 -15.40 -20.56 16.63
N PHE A 699 -14.48 -20.35 17.57
CA PHE A 699 -14.58 -20.95 18.91
C PHE A 699 -15.35 -20.14 19.96
N GLY A 700 -15.97 -19.03 19.56
CA GLY A 700 -16.74 -18.18 20.47
C GLY A 700 -15.96 -17.04 21.12
N GLY A 701 -14.72 -16.77 20.70
CA GLY A 701 -13.92 -15.61 21.13
C GLY A 701 -13.18 -15.83 22.44
N TYR A 702 -12.84 -14.75 23.13
CA TYR A 702 -11.99 -14.80 24.31
C TYR A 702 -12.73 -14.46 25.61
N HIS A 703 -12.11 -14.82 26.73
CA HIS A 703 -12.49 -14.42 28.09
C HIS A 703 -14.00 -14.53 28.39
N GLU A 704 -14.61 -13.47 28.91
CA GLU A 704 -16.01 -13.42 29.35
C GLU A 704 -16.99 -13.51 28.17
N ALA A 705 -16.68 -12.87 27.04
CA ALA A 705 -17.51 -12.93 25.83
C ALA A 705 -17.71 -14.38 25.36
N ARG A 706 -16.65 -15.20 25.41
CA ARG A 706 -16.75 -16.65 25.13
C ARG A 706 -17.71 -17.38 26.05
N GLN A 707 -17.62 -17.14 27.36
CA GLN A 707 -18.48 -17.83 28.33
C GLN A 707 -19.95 -17.45 28.13
N ARG A 708 -20.22 -16.18 27.85
CA ARG A 708 -21.56 -15.69 27.52
C ARG A 708 -22.10 -16.30 26.23
N ARG A 709 -21.31 -16.32 25.15
CA ARG A 709 -21.69 -16.99 23.88
C ARG A 709 -21.98 -18.48 24.07
N ILE A 710 -21.22 -19.18 24.90
CA ILE A 710 -21.47 -20.60 25.22
C ILE A 710 -22.78 -20.78 25.99
N HIS A 711 -23.05 -19.90 26.96
CA HIS A 711 -24.30 -19.94 27.71
C HIS A 711 -25.51 -19.68 26.79
N ALA A 712 -25.42 -18.67 25.92
CA ALA A 712 -26.43 -18.37 24.92
C ALA A 712 -26.64 -19.54 23.94
N ALA A 713 -25.55 -20.15 23.44
CA ALA A 713 -25.59 -21.32 22.58
C ALA A 713 -26.32 -22.49 23.24
N ARG A 714 -26.00 -22.82 24.50
CA ARG A 714 -26.68 -23.87 25.27
C ARG A 714 -28.18 -23.58 25.43
N LYS A 715 -28.55 -22.34 25.72
CA LYS A 715 -29.95 -21.91 25.83
C LYS A 715 -30.70 -22.02 24.50
N ALA A 716 -30.01 -21.79 23.39
CA ALA A 716 -30.52 -21.95 22.03
C ALA A 716 -30.51 -23.40 21.52
N GLY A 717 -30.05 -24.37 22.33
CA GLY A 717 -29.94 -25.78 21.92
C GLY A 717 -28.79 -26.06 20.95
N ILE A 718 -27.84 -25.14 20.80
CA ILE A 718 -26.65 -25.32 19.97
C ILE A 718 -25.60 -26.11 20.80
N PRO A 719 -25.08 -27.23 20.28
CA PRO A 719 -24.09 -28.05 20.98
C PRO A 719 -22.76 -27.30 21.18
N VAL A 720 -22.06 -27.63 22.27
CA VAL A 720 -20.76 -27.04 22.65
C VAL A 720 -19.77 -28.14 23.04
N ARG A 721 -18.48 -27.95 22.77
CA ARG A 721 -17.42 -28.93 23.10
C ARG A 721 -16.78 -28.62 24.47
N GLY A 722 -16.28 -29.66 25.15
CA GLY A 722 -15.55 -29.60 26.43
C GLY A 722 -16.40 -29.76 27.70
N GLU A 723 -15.81 -30.32 28.78
CA GLU A 723 -16.46 -30.45 30.09
C GLU A 723 -16.35 -29.15 30.91
N THR A 724 -17.47 -28.67 31.45
CA THR A 724 -17.48 -27.62 32.47
C THR A 724 -16.90 -28.15 33.78
N ARG A 725 -15.61 -27.94 34.04
CA ARG A 725 -15.12 -27.85 35.42
C ARG A 725 -15.29 -26.40 35.90
N GLU A 726 -15.99 -26.21 37.02
CA GLU A 726 -16.11 -24.88 37.66
C GLU A 726 -14.72 -24.30 37.93
N ARG A 727 -14.50 -23.04 37.54
CA ARG A 727 -13.29 -22.29 37.89
C ARG A 727 -13.23 -22.16 39.41
N LYS A 728 -12.27 -22.83 40.07
CA LYS A 728 -12.01 -22.63 41.50
C LYS A 728 -11.11 -21.39 41.69
N LEU A 729 -11.62 -20.40 42.42
CA LEU A 729 -10.89 -19.19 42.81
C LEU A 729 -10.03 -19.46 44.07
N ALA A 730 -8.76 -19.07 44.07
CA ALA A 730 -7.94 -19.01 45.28
C ALA A 730 -7.58 -17.54 45.60
N VAL A 731 -8.02 -17.05 46.77
CA VAL A 731 -7.71 -15.70 47.27
C VAL A 731 -6.61 -15.79 48.33
N LEU A 732 -5.49 -15.09 48.12
CA LEU A 732 -4.31 -15.18 48.98
C LEU A 732 -4.16 -13.93 49.87
N ARG A 733 -4.05 -14.15 51.19
CA ARG A 733 -3.69 -13.10 52.16
C ARG A 733 -2.19 -13.17 52.48
N ARG A 734 -1.55 -12.02 52.69
CA ARG A 734 -0.11 -11.92 53.00
C ARG A 734 0.18 -12.58 54.37
N GLY A 735 1.06 -13.60 54.40
CA GLY A 735 1.61 -14.17 55.65
C GLY A 735 1.57 -15.70 55.82
N GLY A 736 0.96 -16.45 54.90
CA GLY A 736 0.68 -17.89 55.10
C GLY A 736 1.61 -18.90 54.42
N CYS A 737 2.83 -18.55 54.02
CA CYS A 737 3.68 -19.46 53.24
C CYS A 737 5.03 -19.75 53.93
N THR A 738 5.14 -20.89 54.60
CA THR A 738 6.42 -21.46 55.04
C THR A 738 6.91 -22.44 53.96
N GLN A 739 8.06 -22.15 53.36
CA GLN A 739 8.65 -22.91 52.26
C GLN A 739 9.17 -24.28 52.73
N SER A 740 8.55 -25.39 52.30
CA SER A 740 9.24 -26.69 52.20
C SER A 740 8.49 -27.82 51.44
N ALA A 741 7.32 -27.61 50.82
CA ALA A 741 6.63 -28.66 50.05
C ALA A 741 5.97 -28.14 48.76
N PRO A 742 5.92 -28.94 47.66
CA PRO A 742 5.13 -28.63 46.47
C PRO A 742 3.64 -28.57 46.82
N CYS A 743 2.93 -27.55 46.35
CA CYS A 743 1.54 -27.28 46.73
C CYS A 743 0.56 -28.28 46.06
N SER A 744 -0.40 -28.79 46.81
CA SER A 744 -1.59 -29.48 46.28
C SER A 744 -2.75 -28.50 46.04
N GLU A 745 -3.64 -28.80 45.08
CA GLU A 745 -4.78 -27.96 44.68
C GLU A 745 -5.61 -27.44 45.87
N GLY A 746 -5.89 -26.12 45.89
CA GLY A 746 -6.84 -25.50 46.83
C GLY A 746 -6.24 -24.91 48.12
N GLU A 747 -4.93 -25.01 48.36
CA GLU A 747 -4.34 -24.54 49.63
C GLU A 747 -3.94 -23.07 49.66
N GLY A 748 -4.00 -22.35 48.53
CA GLY A 748 -3.70 -20.93 48.50
C GLY A 748 -2.29 -20.56 48.99
N ARG A 749 -1.23 -21.03 48.30
CA ARG A 749 0.17 -20.79 48.70
C ARG A 749 1.12 -20.28 47.60
N CYS A 750 0.63 -19.87 46.42
CA CYS A 750 1.50 -19.39 45.33
C CYS A 750 1.69 -17.87 45.35
N GLN A 751 2.93 -17.36 45.30
CA GLN A 751 3.17 -15.91 45.23
C GLN A 751 3.42 -15.45 43.78
N THR A 752 4.08 -16.24 42.95
CA THR A 752 4.45 -15.92 41.56
C THR A 752 4.10 -17.06 40.60
N ASN A 753 4.06 -16.80 39.28
CA ASN A 753 3.82 -17.85 38.27
C ASN A 753 4.91 -18.94 38.29
N GLU A 754 6.13 -18.61 38.73
CA GLU A 754 7.23 -19.57 38.89
C GLU A 754 6.96 -20.56 40.04
N ASP A 755 6.26 -20.13 41.09
CA ASP A 755 5.96 -20.98 42.26
C ASP A 755 4.99 -22.12 41.94
N CYS A 756 4.12 -21.97 40.94
CA CYS A 756 3.13 -23.00 40.55
C CYS A 756 3.53 -23.78 39.28
N LYS A 757 4.78 -23.69 38.80
CA LYS A 757 5.26 -24.35 37.56
C LYS A 757 4.35 -24.11 36.33
N GLY A 758 3.73 -22.94 36.22
CA GLY A 758 2.84 -22.61 35.08
C GLY A 758 1.44 -23.22 35.14
N GLN A 759 1.02 -23.80 36.26
CA GLN A 759 -0.33 -24.37 36.43
C GLN A 759 -1.39 -23.36 36.90
N LEU A 760 -1.02 -22.12 37.24
CA LEU A 760 -1.95 -21.06 37.63
C LEU A 760 -1.45 -19.71 37.07
N GLU A 761 -2.35 -18.83 36.62
CA GLU A 761 -2.04 -17.41 36.35
C GLU A 761 -2.39 -16.56 37.57
N CYS A 762 -1.41 -15.79 38.09
CA CYS A 762 -1.58 -14.93 39.25
C CYS A 762 -1.57 -13.43 38.90
N TRP A 763 -2.59 -12.71 39.33
CA TRP A 763 -2.76 -11.26 39.16
C TRP A 763 -2.40 -10.50 40.45
N HIS A 764 -1.72 -9.38 40.27
CA HIS A 764 -1.31 -8.47 41.33
C HIS A 764 -2.15 -7.19 41.29
N THR A 765 -3.07 -7.01 42.24
CA THR A 765 -3.91 -5.80 42.26
C THR A 765 -3.20 -4.68 43.03
N THR A 766 -2.30 -3.93 42.38
CA THR A 766 -1.87 -2.60 42.86
C THR A 766 -2.54 -1.46 42.08
N HIS A 767 -3.29 -1.77 41.02
CA HIS A 767 -4.07 -0.83 40.23
C HIS A 767 -5.52 -1.28 40.16
N ALA A 768 -6.43 -0.30 40.19
CA ALA A 768 -7.87 -0.43 40.43
C ALA A 768 -8.66 -1.08 39.27
N VAL A 769 -8.18 -2.21 38.74
CA VAL A 769 -8.88 -3.00 37.72
C VAL A 769 -9.07 -4.41 38.27
N SER A 770 -10.33 -4.78 38.50
CA SER A 770 -10.68 -6.15 38.89
C SER A 770 -10.45 -7.10 37.71
N PRO A 771 -9.96 -8.34 37.94
CA PRO A 771 -10.05 -9.39 36.93
C PRO A 771 -11.52 -9.61 36.50
N PRO A 772 -11.78 -9.95 35.23
CA PRO A 772 -13.14 -10.16 34.73
C PRO A 772 -13.91 -11.20 35.55
N GLY A 773 -15.10 -10.83 36.03
CA GLY A 773 -15.99 -11.71 36.80
C GLY A 773 -15.71 -11.82 38.30
N VAL A 774 -14.79 -11.02 38.86
CA VAL A 774 -14.53 -10.99 40.32
C VAL A 774 -15.09 -9.70 40.92
N ASP A 775 -16.06 -9.82 41.82
CA ASP A 775 -16.57 -8.69 42.61
C ASP A 775 -15.61 -8.41 43.78
N LEU A 776 -14.85 -7.31 43.69
CA LEU A 776 -13.94 -6.86 44.74
C LEU A 776 -14.56 -5.79 45.66
N SER A 777 -15.83 -5.42 45.46
CA SER A 777 -16.51 -4.32 46.17
C SER A 777 -16.62 -4.56 47.69
N GLY A 778 -16.55 -5.82 48.13
CA GLY A 778 -16.58 -6.21 49.55
C GLY A 778 -15.22 -6.34 50.24
N LEU A 779 -14.09 -6.09 49.55
CA LEU A 779 -12.75 -6.32 50.07
C LEU A 779 -12.04 -4.98 50.37
N SER A 780 -11.69 -4.77 51.64
CA SER A 780 -11.20 -3.47 52.15
C SER A 780 -9.67 -3.29 52.13
N ASP A 781 -8.90 -4.28 51.70
CA ASP A 781 -7.43 -4.24 51.73
C ASP A 781 -6.83 -3.98 50.34
N SER A 782 -5.82 -3.11 50.31
CA SER A 782 -5.22 -2.56 49.10
C SER A 782 -4.23 -3.47 48.36
N ASP A 783 -4.01 -4.71 48.80
CA ASP A 783 -3.05 -5.65 48.19
C ASP A 783 -3.55 -7.11 48.25
N LEU A 784 -4.28 -7.56 47.22
CA LEU A 784 -4.67 -8.97 47.04
C LEU A 784 -3.94 -9.59 45.85
N ARG A 785 -3.53 -10.86 45.99
CA ARG A 785 -3.08 -11.69 44.86
C ARG A 785 -4.16 -12.73 44.57
N ILE A 786 -4.62 -12.75 43.32
CA ILE A 786 -5.68 -13.67 42.87
C ILE A 786 -5.05 -14.61 41.84
N CYS A 787 -5.16 -15.92 42.05
CA CYS A 787 -4.61 -16.93 41.14
C CYS A 787 -5.72 -17.84 40.59
N PHE A 788 -5.64 -18.19 39.30
CA PHE A 788 -6.64 -19.02 38.60
C PHE A 788 -5.98 -20.16 37.81
N ASP A 789 -6.71 -21.26 37.62
CA ASP A 789 -6.29 -22.42 36.82
C ASP A 789 -6.58 -22.22 35.31
N PRO A 790 -5.54 -22.08 34.46
CA PRO A 790 -5.70 -22.03 33.01
C PRO A 790 -6.03 -23.42 32.41
N GLY A 791 -5.84 -24.52 33.15
CA GLY A 791 -6.01 -25.91 32.73
C GLY A 791 -7.44 -26.46 32.84
N ALA A 792 -8.40 -25.71 33.38
CA ALA A 792 -9.80 -26.04 33.19
C ALA A 792 -10.12 -25.89 31.70
N ARG A 793 -10.28 -27.01 30.97
CA ARG A 793 -10.75 -27.03 29.57
C ARG A 793 -12.10 -26.32 29.49
N SER A 794 -12.08 -25.00 29.33
CA SER A 794 -13.31 -24.22 29.26
C SER A 794 -14.06 -24.66 28.01
N ALA A 795 -15.37 -24.84 28.11
CA ALA A 795 -16.19 -25.16 26.95
C ALA A 795 -15.91 -24.18 25.78
N PHE A 796 -16.15 -24.60 24.55
CA PHE A 796 -16.06 -23.74 23.37
C PHE A 796 -17.11 -24.12 22.33
N LEU A 797 -17.31 -23.23 21.37
CA LEU A 797 -18.13 -23.52 20.19
C LEU A 797 -17.26 -24.27 19.18
N GLY A 798 -17.59 -25.52 18.86
CA GLY A 798 -16.85 -26.29 17.87
C GLY A 798 -17.41 -26.03 16.47
N LEU A 799 -16.63 -25.45 15.57
CA LEU A 799 -17.01 -25.25 14.16
C LEU A 799 -17.29 -26.58 13.43
N GLY A 800 -16.69 -27.69 13.87
CA GLY A 800 -17.02 -29.03 13.38
C GLY A 800 -18.42 -29.53 13.75
N LEU A 801 -19.13 -28.86 14.67
CA LEU A 801 -20.51 -29.22 15.02
C LEU A 801 -21.47 -28.64 13.98
N LYS A 802 -22.22 -29.52 13.28
CA LYS A 802 -23.08 -29.16 12.14
C LYS A 802 -24.07 -28.03 12.44
N GLU A 803 -24.71 -28.05 13.60
CA GLU A 803 -25.68 -27.03 14.03
C GLU A 803 -25.00 -25.68 14.19
N TYR A 804 -23.82 -25.64 14.82
CA TYR A 804 -23.09 -24.40 15.03
C TYR A 804 -22.42 -23.90 13.74
N TYR A 805 -21.88 -24.79 12.90
CA TYR A 805 -21.32 -24.47 11.58
C TYR A 805 -22.30 -23.65 10.75
N THR A 806 -23.55 -24.13 10.66
CA THR A 806 -24.62 -23.47 9.90
C THR A 806 -24.88 -22.06 10.45
N HIS A 807 -24.99 -21.92 11.77
CA HIS A 807 -25.23 -20.63 12.42
C HIS A 807 -24.08 -19.64 12.20
N PHE A 808 -22.84 -20.08 12.41
CA PHE A 808 -21.63 -19.27 12.22
C PHE A 808 -21.45 -18.82 10.77
N ARG A 809 -21.63 -19.74 9.82
CA ARG A 809 -21.61 -19.45 8.39
C ARG A 809 -22.65 -18.39 8.01
N ASP A 810 -23.89 -18.58 8.45
CA ASP A 810 -24.99 -17.68 8.09
C ASP A 810 -24.78 -16.28 8.70
N ALA A 811 -24.16 -16.18 9.89
CA ALA A 811 -23.77 -14.91 10.48
C ALA A 811 -22.76 -14.15 9.60
N ILE A 812 -21.70 -14.81 9.13
CA ILE A 812 -20.71 -14.19 8.22
C ILE A 812 -21.36 -13.83 6.88
N TRP A 813 -22.21 -14.71 6.33
CA TRP A 813 -22.90 -14.47 5.05
C TRP A 813 -23.74 -13.20 5.07
N LYS A 814 -24.42 -12.90 6.19
CA LYS A 814 -25.18 -11.65 6.34
C LYS A 814 -24.30 -10.42 6.08
N TRP A 815 -23.06 -10.41 6.58
CA TRP A 815 -22.14 -9.30 6.43
C TRP A 815 -21.49 -9.23 5.04
N LEU A 816 -21.11 -10.37 4.46
CA LEU A 816 -20.58 -10.38 3.10
C LEU A 816 -21.58 -9.86 2.07
N ARG A 817 -22.87 -10.21 2.22
CA ARG A 817 -23.95 -9.67 1.36
C ARG A 817 -24.18 -8.16 1.52
N ARG A 818 -23.70 -7.57 2.61
CA ARG A 818 -23.75 -6.12 2.88
C ARG A 818 -22.51 -5.39 2.36
N GLY A 819 -21.57 -6.09 1.72
CA GLY A 819 -20.37 -5.51 1.13
C GLY A 819 -19.14 -5.53 2.04
N ALA A 820 -19.13 -6.32 3.11
CA ALA A 820 -17.92 -6.51 3.89
C ALA A 820 -16.82 -7.15 3.02
N ASN A 821 -15.62 -6.55 3.02
CA ASN A 821 -14.51 -6.97 2.15
C ASN A 821 -13.33 -7.60 2.91
N LEU A 822 -13.34 -7.58 4.23
CA LEU A 822 -12.29 -8.15 5.09
C LEU A 822 -12.90 -8.98 6.21
N LEU A 823 -12.41 -10.21 6.37
CA LEU A 823 -12.71 -11.08 7.50
C LEU A 823 -11.42 -11.39 8.25
N LYS A 824 -11.38 -11.04 9.53
CA LYS A 824 -10.35 -11.47 10.48
C LYS A 824 -10.91 -12.65 11.28
N LEU A 825 -10.33 -13.84 11.11
CA LEU A 825 -10.79 -15.07 11.75
C LEU A 825 -9.78 -15.55 12.80
N ASP A 826 -10.15 -15.42 14.08
CA ASP A 826 -9.33 -15.87 15.21
C ASP A 826 -9.63 -17.33 15.57
N GLY A 827 -8.59 -18.13 15.85
CA GLY A 827 -8.67 -19.50 16.35
C GLY A 827 -8.87 -20.56 15.29
N ILE A 828 -8.47 -20.23 14.05
CA ILE A 828 -8.49 -21.15 12.92
C ILE A 828 -7.36 -22.15 13.08
N GLY A 829 -7.68 -23.44 13.06
CA GLY A 829 -6.71 -24.53 13.20
C GLY A 829 -6.23 -24.81 14.63
N ASN A 830 -6.67 -24.03 15.63
CA ASN A 830 -6.55 -24.36 17.04
C ASN A 830 -7.64 -23.65 17.87
N PRO A 831 -8.88 -24.19 17.92
CA PRO A 831 -10.05 -23.47 18.40
C PRO A 831 -10.11 -23.25 19.92
N ALA A 832 -9.10 -23.56 20.73
CA ALA A 832 -9.14 -23.15 22.14
C ALA A 832 -7.75 -23.01 22.79
N GLY A 833 -6.70 -22.83 21.99
CA GLY A 833 -5.34 -22.97 22.49
C GLY A 833 -5.07 -24.38 23.01
N LEU A 834 -5.72 -25.39 22.43
CA LEU A 834 -5.46 -26.79 22.70
C LEU A 834 -4.07 -27.15 22.18
N ASP A 835 -3.35 -28.02 22.88
CA ASP A 835 -2.04 -28.49 22.42
C ASP A 835 -2.11 -29.27 21.10
N GLN A 836 -3.31 -29.72 20.71
CA GLN A 836 -3.59 -30.44 19.47
C GLN A 836 -4.71 -29.76 18.69
N THR A 837 -4.53 -29.67 17.37
CA THR A 837 -5.59 -29.26 16.45
C THR A 837 -6.71 -30.30 16.45
N LEU A 838 -7.95 -29.85 16.58
CA LEU A 838 -9.12 -30.69 16.36
C LEU A 838 -9.37 -30.78 14.85
N GLU A 839 -9.14 -31.95 14.28
CA GLU A 839 -9.18 -32.17 12.83
C GLU A 839 -10.53 -31.77 12.24
N GLU A 840 -11.65 -32.18 12.86
CA GLU A 840 -13.01 -31.80 12.43
C GLU A 840 -13.25 -30.28 12.37
N ASP A 841 -12.74 -29.53 13.35
CA ASP A 841 -12.87 -28.07 13.41
C ASP A 841 -12.00 -27.37 12.37
N PHE A 842 -10.78 -27.89 12.14
CA PHE A 842 -9.89 -27.44 11.07
C PHE A 842 -10.55 -27.64 9.71
N ASP A 843 -11.07 -28.85 9.51
CA ASP A 843 -11.72 -29.28 8.30
C ASP A 843 -12.96 -28.45 7.96
N ALA A 844 -13.74 -28.12 8.98
CA ALA A 844 -14.87 -27.21 8.87
C ALA A 844 -14.41 -25.78 8.55
N ALA A 845 -13.31 -25.30 9.13
CA ALA A 845 -12.79 -23.96 8.83
C ALA A 845 -12.35 -23.82 7.37
N VAL A 846 -11.67 -24.82 6.83
CA VAL A 846 -11.28 -24.85 5.41
C VAL A 846 -12.52 -24.86 4.49
N SER A 847 -13.50 -25.71 4.79
CA SER A 847 -14.77 -25.76 4.05
C SER A 847 -15.53 -24.44 4.10
N LEU A 848 -15.60 -23.81 5.29
CA LEU A 848 -16.25 -22.52 5.47
C LEU A 848 -15.62 -21.48 4.56
N ILE A 849 -14.29 -21.34 4.57
CA ILE A 849 -13.57 -20.37 3.75
C ILE A 849 -13.87 -20.58 2.26
N ALA A 850 -13.89 -21.84 1.79
CA ALA A 850 -14.24 -22.17 0.41
C ALA A 850 -15.70 -21.79 0.08
N GLU A 851 -16.65 -21.97 1.01
CA GLU A 851 -18.04 -21.52 0.85
C GLU A 851 -18.18 -19.99 0.83
N LEU A 852 -17.46 -19.28 1.71
CA LEU A 852 -17.49 -17.81 1.77
C LEU A 852 -17.05 -17.18 0.46
N ARG A 853 -15.99 -17.73 -0.17
CA ARG A 853 -15.49 -17.25 -1.47
C ARG A 853 -16.44 -17.50 -2.64
N LYS A 854 -17.44 -18.37 -2.52
CA LYS A 854 -18.51 -18.52 -3.53
C LYS A 854 -19.48 -17.34 -3.50
N ILE A 855 -19.59 -16.63 -2.37
CA ILE A 855 -20.46 -15.45 -2.23
C ILE A 855 -19.71 -14.19 -2.60
N SER A 856 -18.50 -14.03 -2.07
CA SER A 856 -17.62 -12.92 -2.38
C SER A 856 -16.27 -13.47 -2.77
N SER A 857 -16.01 -13.56 -4.07
CA SER A 857 -14.71 -14.02 -4.59
C SER A 857 -13.56 -13.15 -4.09
N ASP A 858 -13.85 -11.87 -3.88
CA ASP A 858 -12.87 -10.83 -3.61
C ASP A 858 -12.70 -10.55 -2.12
N VAL A 859 -13.41 -11.25 -1.21
CA VAL A 859 -13.21 -11.09 0.24
C VAL A 859 -11.76 -11.38 0.62
N PHE A 860 -11.18 -10.50 1.44
CA PHE A 860 -9.86 -10.67 2.02
C PHE A 860 -10.00 -11.47 3.33
N ILE A 861 -9.28 -12.58 3.44
CA ILE A 861 -9.35 -13.48 4.59
C ILE A 861 -8.01 -13.45 5.32
N ASN A 862 -8.04 -12.93 6.55
CA ASN A 862 -6.91 -12.92 7.46
C ASN A 862 -7.12 -13.96 8.58
N LEU A 863 -6.20 -14.92 8.71
CA LEU A 863 -6.27 -15.95 9.76
C LEU A 863 -5.32 -15.58 10.90
N SER A 864 -5.90 -15.18 12.03
CA SER A 864 -5.18 -14.43 13.05
C SER A 864 -4.69 -15.28 14.23
N THR A 865 -5.35 -16.36 14.63
CA THR A 865 -4.77 -17.26 15.65
C THR A 865 -5.01 -18.72 15.31
N GLY A 866 -4.15 -19.60 15.85
CA GLY A 866 -4.20 -21.05 15.59
C GLY A 866 -3.48 -21.52 14.32
N THR A 867 -2.83 -20.62 13.59
CA THR A 867 -2.09 -20.91 12.37
C THR A 867 -0.57 -21.05 12.60
N TRP A 868 0.11 -21.65 11.63
CA TRP A 868 1.57 -21.79 11.54
C TRP A 868 1.99 -21.45 10.10
N PRO A 869 3.28 -21.16 9.80
CA PRO A 869 3.70 -20.66 8.49
C PRO A 869 3.80 -21.76 7.42
N SER A 870 2.77 -22.60 7.30
CA SER A 870 2.60 -23.43 6.11
C SER A 870 2.21 -22.54 4.92
N PRO A 871 2.93 -22.57 3.78
CA PRO A 871 2.53 -21.86 2.58
C PRO A 871 1.15 -22.29 2.06
N PHE A 872 0.71 -23.52 2.36
CA PHE A 872 -0.57 -24.05 1.88
C PHE A 872 -1.80 -23.46 2.58
N TRP A 873 -1.63 -22.68 3.67
CA TRP A 873 -2.73 -21.85 4.18
C TRP A 873 -3.24 -20.87 3.13
N LEU A 874 -2.36 -20.40 2.23
CA LEU A 874 -2.70 -19.42 1.21
C LEU A 874 -3.56 -19.98 0.07
N LEU A 875 -3.73 -21.31 0.00
CA LEU A 875 -4.74 -21.93 -0.86
C LEU A 875 -6.17 -21.60 -0.39
N TYR A 876 -6.32 -21.08 0.83
CA TYR A 876 -7.61 -20.72 1.43
C TYR A 876 -7.66 -19.24 1.85
N SER A 877 -6.59 -18.70 2.44
CA SER A 877 -6.53 -17.33 2.98
C SER A 877 -5.63 -16.37 2.19
N ASP A 878 -5.76 -15.08 2.49
CA ASP A 878 -4.86 -14.05 1.96
C ASP A 878 -3.61 -13.91 2.88
N THR A 879 -3.80 -14.01 4.20
CA THR A 879 -2.73 -13.89 5.20
C THR A 879 -2.88 -14.83 6.39
N VAL A 880 -1.76 -15.03 7.10
CA VAL A 880 -1.70 -15.73 8.40
C VAL A 880 -0.89 -14.92 9.43
N TRP A 881 -1.14 -15.15 10.71
CA TRP A 881 -0.48 -14.46 11.82
C TRP A 881 0.96 -14.92 12.07
N ARG A 882 1.87 -13.96 12.34
CA ARG A 882 3.31 -14.18 12.64
C ARG A 882 3.62 -15.03 13.90
N ARG A 883 2.62 -15.26 14.74
CA ARG A 883 2.63 -15.87 16.09
C ARG A 883 3.31 -14.99 17.15
N GLY A 884 3.04 -15.28 18.41
CA GLY A 884 3.38 -14.44 19.56
C GLY A 884 2.23 -13.52 20.00
N HIS A 885 2.50 -12.64 20.96
CA HIS A 885 1.56 -11.63 21.46
C HIS A 885 1.26 -10.57 20.41
N ASP A 886 0.08 -9.94 20.49
CA ASP A 886 -0.33 -8.79 19.68
C ASP A 886 0.73 -7.68 19.72
N HIS A 887 1.12 -7.25 20.92
CA HIS A 887 2.35 -6.49 21.14
C HIS A 887 3.09 -6.89 22.43
N TYR A 888 4.41 -6.74 22.39
CA TYR A 888 5.33 -6.95 23.50
C TYR A 888 6.64 -6.20 23.25
N PHE A 889 7.61 -6.32 24.14
CA PHE A 889 8.86 -5.57 24.09
C PHE A 889 10.06 -6.49 24.18
N GLU A 890 11.00 -6.34 23.25
CA GLU A 890 12.25 -7.08 23.21
C GLU A 890 13.42 -6.17 22.79
N GLY A 891 14.62 -6.47 23.27
CA GLY A 891 15.81 -5.67 22.96
C GLY A 891 15.90 -4.36 23.76
N SER A 892 16.52 -3.36 23.14
CA SER A 892 16.93 -2.10 23.79
C SER A 892 16.21 -0.88 23.22
N GLY A 893 16.34 0.26 23.89
CA GLY A 893 15.72 1.52 23.48
C GLY A 893 14.40 1.76 24.18
N CYS A 894 13.65 2.72 23.66
CA CYS A 894 12.34 3.08 24.17
C CYS A 894 11.29 2.00 23.80
N ALA A 895 10.12 2.00 24.42
CA ALA A 895 9.05 1.03 24.22
C ALA A 895 8.78 0.81 22.73
N ARG A 896 8.68 1.87 21.92
CA ARG A 896 8.45 1.72 20.49
C ARG A 896 9.59 1.01 19.75
N GLU A 897 10.84 1.29 20.08
CA GLU A 897 11.99 0.60 19.46
C GLU A 897 12.05 -0.88 19.85
N ARG A 898 11.69 -1.20 21.10
CA ARG A 898 11.58 -2.57 21.59
C ARG A 898 10.39 -3.31 21.00
N TRP A 899 9.30 -2.60 20.68
CA TRP A 899 8.13 -3.15 20.00
C TRP A 899 8.48 -3.57 18.56
N ILE A 900 9.12 -2.68 17.79
CA ILE A 900 9.58 -3.00 16.43
C ILE A 900 10.51 -4.23 16.47
N THR A 901 11.44 -4.25 17.44
CA THR A 901 12.38 -5.37 17.62
C THR A 901 11.67 -6.68 17.95
N TYR A 902 10.71 -6.67 18.88
CA TYR A 902 9.91 -7.86 19.22
C TYR A 902 9.09 -8.36 18.02
N ARG A 903 8.38 -7.47 17.33
CA ARG A 903 7.56 -7.81 16.16
C ARG A 903 8.38 -8.55 15.12
N ASP A 904 9.55 -8.01 14.79
CA ASP A 904 10.41 -8.54 13.75
C ASP A 904 11.19 -9.78 14.25
N ALA A 905 11.52 -9.86 15.55
CA ALA A 905 12.06 -11.07 16.17
C ALA A 905 11.08 -12.25 16.08
N MET A 906 9.78 -12.01 16.28
CA MET A 906 8.75 -13.04 16.12
C MET A 906 8.63 -13.49 14.66
N VAL A 907 8.69 -12.58 13.69
CA VAL A 907 8.74 -12.97 12.26
C VAL A 907 9.96 -13.86 11.99
N TYR A 908 11.14 -13.47 12.48
CA TYR A 908 12.37 -14.23 12.29
C TYR A 908 12.27 -15.64 12.91
N ALA A 909 11.95 -15.71 14.20
CA ALA A 909 11.91 -16.95 14.98
C ALA A 909 10.78 -17.89 14.55
N ASN A 910 9.60 -17.35 14.26
CA ASN A 910 8.40 -18.17 14.01
C ASN A 910 8.15 -18.45 12.53
N VAL A 911 8.68 -17.64 11.61
CA VAL A 911 8.43 -17.78 10.16
C VAL A 911 9.71 -18.03 9.40
N VAL A 912 10.66 -17.08 9.40
CA VAL A 912 11.87 -17.16 8.56
C VAL A 912 12.68 -18.43 8.83
N THR A 913 12.86 -18.79 10.09
CA THR A 913 13.62 -19.99 10.48
C THR A 913 12.83 -21.30 10.44
N GLN A 914 11.49 -21.21 10.35
CA GLN A 914 10.58 -22.36 10.40
C GLN A 914 10.07 -22.77 9.02
N SER A 915 9.87 -21.81 8.10
CA SER A 915 9.35 -22.02 6.75
C SER A 915 9.96 -21.03 5.75
N PRO A 916 11.22 -21.24 5.33
CA PRO A 916 11.93 -20.37 4.38
C PRO A 916 11.23 -20.10 3.03
N LEU A 917 10.26 -20.93 2.63
CA LEU A 917 9.49 -20.76 1.40
C LEU A 917 8.13 -20.07 1.62
N PHE A 918 7.77 -19.74 2.85
CA PHE A 918 6.56 -18.96 3.13
C PHE A 918 6.73 -17.50 2.63
N PRO A 919 5.77 -16.95 1.86
CA PRO A 919 5.87 -15.58 1.38
C PRO A 919 5.63 -14.59 2.52
N LEU A 920 6.67 -13.83 2.89
CA LEU A 920 6.59 -12.90 4.02
C LEU A 920 5.59 -11.75 3.77
N SER A 921 5.27 -11.45 2.51
CA SER A 921 4.22 -10.49 2.14
C SER A 921 2.83 -10.90 2.64
N SER A 922 2.61 -12.19 2.93
CA SER A 922 1.32 -12.76 3.36
C SER A 922 1.22 -12.91 4.88
N LEU A 923 1.97 -12.13 5.66
CA LEU A 923 1.93 -12.14 7.12
C LEU A 923 1.07 -11.01 7.69
N MET A 924 0.31 -11.32 8.74
CA MET A 924 -0.20 -10.36 9.70
C MET A 924 0.84 -10.16 10.80
N VAL A 925 1.36 -8.92 10.94
CA VAL A 925 2.44 -8.58 11.88
C VAL A 925 2.04 -7.55 12.94
N HIS A 926 0.79 -7.05 12.92
CA HIS A 926 0.29 -5.93 13.73
C HIS A 926 0.93 -4.57 13.39
N GLY A 927 0.88 -4.22 12.10
CA GLY A 927 1.41 -2.99 11.47
C GLY A 927 1.91 -1.87 12.39
N ILE A 928 1.06 -0.85 12.60
CA ILE A 928 1.36 0.34 13.42
C ILE A 928 0.42 0.36 14.64
N ILE A 929 0.99 0.51 15.84
CA ILE A 929 0.23 0.60 17.09
C ILE A 929 0.49 1.94 17.78
N PHE A 930 -0.54 2.80 17.76
CA PHE A 930 -0.57 4.07 18.49
C PHE A 930 -2.00 4.41 18.91
N ALA A 931 -2.53 3.61 19.83
CA ALA A 931 -3.92 3.65 20.26
C ALA A 931 -4.05 3.64 21.79
N LYS A 932 -5.15 4.19 22.32
CA LYS A 932 -5.34 4.50 23.74
C LYS A 932 -5.18 3.31 24.68
N ASP A 933 -5.57 2.11 24.25
CA ASP A 933 -5.55 0.90 25.09
C ASP A 933 -4.31 0.03 24.81
N ALA A 934 -3.39 0.48 23.96
CA ALA A 934 -2.08 -0.13 23.78
C ALA A 934 -1.09 0.35 24.86
N TRP A 935 -0.88 -0.46 25.89
CA TRP A 935 0.01 -0.12 27.01
C TRP A 935 1.43 0.17 26.52
N ASP A 936 2.04 1.24 27.06
CA ASP A 936 3.37 1.77 26.69
C ASP A 936 3.55 2.20 25.22
N LEU A 937 2.58 1.94 24.33
CA LEU A 937 2.50 2.42 22.95
C LEU A 937 1.41 3.47 22.75
N ASN A 938 0.75 3.96 23.81
CA ASN A 938 -0.29 4.99 23.73
C ASN A 938 0.21 6.43 23.95
N ARG A 939 1.53 6.63 24.01
CA ARG A 939 2.15 7.94 24.29
C ARG A 939 3.38 8.12 23.42
N LEU A 940 3.71 9.37 23.12
CA LEU A 940 5.04 9.70 22.63
C LEU A 940 6.01 9.65 23.81
N GLU A 941 7.13 8.97 23.62
CA GLU A 941 8.10 8.74 24.70
C GLU A 941 8.95 10.00 24.96
N GLY A 942 9.22 10.29 26.24
CA GLY A 942 10.02 11.45 26.67
C GLY A 942 9.21 12.72 26.98
N SER A 943 8.37 12.69 28.02
CA SER A 943 7.54 13.80 28.49
C SER A 943 8.35 14.94 29.17
N GLY A 944 9.25 15.57 28.43
CA GLY A 944 10.02 16.74 28.88
C GLY A 944 10.83 17.39 27.74
N THR A 945 10.39 18.58 27.31
CA THR A 945 11.08 19.69 26.58
C THR A 945 12.14 19.41 25.48
N GLY A 946 12.30 18.17 24.99
CA GLY A 946 13.23 17.79 23.93
C GLY A 946 12.82 16.46 23.29
N MET A 947 11.66 16.47 22.62
CA MET A 947 10.95 15.26 22.17
C MET A 947 11.47 14.74 20.82
N SER A 948 11.64 13.42 20.69
CA SER A 948 11.99 12.78 19.42
C SER A 948 10.76 12.11 18.81
N HIS A 949 10.26 12.68 17.71
CA HIS A 949 9.24 12.06 16.83
C HIS A 949 9.78 10.81 16.09
N GLU A 950 11.10 10.62 16.14
CA GLU A 950 11.82 9.63 15.35
C GLU A 950 11.40 8.16 15.58
N PRO A 951 11.15 7.66 16.81
CA PRO A 951 10.73 6.28 16.99
C PRO A 951 9.38 5.96 16.34
N PHE A 952 8.42 6.92 16.31
CA PHE A 952 7.15 6.75 15.59
C PHE A 952 7.39 6.56 14.10
N LYS A 953 8.21 7.45 13.52
CA LYS A 953 8.61 7.40 12.12
C LYS A 953 9.33 6.08 11.79
N HIS A 954 10.20 5.59 12.67
CA HIS A 954 10.83 4.28 12.54
C HIS A 954 9.80 3.14 12.45
N GLU A 955 8.80 3.12 13.33
CA GLU A 955 7.73 2.12 13.30
C GLU A 955 6.97 2.16 11.98
N VAL A 956 6.54 3.36 11.56
CA VAL A 956 5.81 3.57 10.29
C VAL A 956 6.62 3.06 9.10
N ARG A 957 7.88 3.50 8.97
CA ARG A 957 8.75 3.08 7.86
C ARG A 957 9.04 1.59 7.88
N SER A 958 9.21 1.01 9.07
CA SER A 958 9.44 -0.42 9.21
C SER A 958 8.18 -1.23 8.87
N ALA A 959 7.00 -0.79 9.33
CA ALA A 959 5.73 -1.46 9.05
C ALA A 959 5.43 -1.53 7.54
N PHE A 960 5.49 -0.39 6.83
CA PHE A 960 5.28 -0.36 5.38
C PHE A 960 6.47 -0.95 4.60
N GLY A 961 7.70 -0.73 5.07
CA GLY A 961 8.93 -1.23 4.46
C GLY A 961 9.15 -2.74 4.61
N SER A 962 8.43 -3.40 5.51
CA SER A 962 8.44 -4.86 5.64
C SER A 962 7.81 -5.58 4.43
N GLY A 963 7.03 -4.87 3.62
CA GLY A 963 6.38 -5.42 2.43
C GLY A 963 5.21 -6.35 2.71
N VAL A 964 4.73 -6.42 3.95
CA VAL A 964 3.48 -7.11 4.28
C VAL A 964 2.30 -6.45 3.57
N MET A 965 1.43 -7.27 3.00
CA MET A 965 0.27 -6.80 2.24
C MET A 965 -0.89 -6.41 3.16
N LEU A 966 -1.01 -7.05 4.32
CA LEU A 966 -1.96 -6.65 5.35
C LEU A 966 -1.35 -5.51 6.17
N GLN A 967 -1.76 -4.28 5.86
CA GLN A 967 -1.22 -3.06 6.46
C GLN A 967 -2.21 -2.56 7.52
N GLU A 968 -1.93 -2.94 8.77
CA GLU A 968 -2.81 -2.69 9.92
C GLU A 968 -2.52 -1.38 10.64
N LEU A 969 -3.56 -0.58 10.84
CA LEU A 969 -3.53 0.65 11.63
C LEU A 969 -4.34 0.48 12.92
N TYR A 970 -3.64 0.28 14.04
CA TYR A 970 -4.21 0.36 15.38
C TYR A 970 -3.96 1.76 15.94
N ILE A 971 -4.82 2.72 15.57
CA ILE A 971 -4.58 4.13 15.88
C ILE A 971 -5.78 4.79 16.56
N THR A 972 -5.49 5.66 17.54
CA THR A 972 -6.50 6.57 18.13
C THR A 972 -6.24 7.98 17.62
N PRO A 973 -7.09 8.53 16.72
CA PRO A 973 -6.88 9.84 16.09
C PRO A 973 -6.50 11.00 17.01
N SER A 974 -7.05 11.04 18.23
CA SER A 974 -6.74 12.11 19.20
C SER A 974 -5.32 12.06 19.76
N LEU A 975 -4.59 10.95 19.58
CA LEU A 975 -3.18 10.82 19.95
C LEU A 975 -2.23 11.28 18.83
N LEU A 976 -2.70 11.27 17.57
CA LEU A 976 -1.89 11.59 16.40
C LEU A 976 -1.88 13.11 16.17
N ASN A 977 -0.68 13.68 16.07
CA ASN A 977 -0.49 15.04 15.58
C ASN A 977 -0.36 15.05 14.04
N ARG A 978 -0.16 16.24 13.46
CA ARG A 978 0.01 16.40 12.01
C ARG A 978 1.18 15.58 11.45
N GLU A 979 2.34 15.59 12.12
CA GLU A 979 3.54 14.87 11.68
C GLU A 979 3.32 13.35 11.68
N ASN A 980 2.60 12.81 12.67
CA ASN A 980 2.25 11.39 12.71
C ASN A 980 1.41 10.99 11.49
N TRP A 981 0.41 11.79 11.16
CA TRP A 981 -0.43 11.54 9.99
C TRP A 981 0.33 11.70 8.67
N ASP A 982 1.23 12.68 8.59
CA ASP A 982 2.07 12.92 7.42
C ASP A 982 3.02 11.73 7.17
N ASP A 983 3.65 11.18 8.21
CA ASP A 983 4.51 9.98 8.11
C ASP A 983 3.72 8.75 7.63
N ILE A 984 2.54 8.48 8.23
CA ILE A 984 1.69 7.35 7.82
C ILE A 984 1.33 7.49 6.34
N ALA A 985 0.91 8.69 5.92
CA ALA A 985 0.46 8.91 4.55
C ALA A 985 1.60 8.82 3.52
N GLU A 986 2.77 9.37 3.84
CA GLU A 986 3.97 9.28 2.99
C GLU A 986 4.36 7.81 2.77
N ALA A 987 4.45 7.03 3.86
CA ALA A 987 4.82 5.62 3.80
C ALA A 987 3.74 4.73 3.13
N ALA A 988 2.46 4.98 3.40
CA ALA A 988 1.35 4.25 2.77
C ALA A 988 1.28 4.52 1.25
N THR A 989 1.50 5.77 0.83
CA THR A 989 1.53 6.16 -0.58
C THR A 989 2.70 5.53 -1.31
N TRP A 990 3.89 5.54 -0.67
CA TRP A 990 5.05 4.84 -1.17
C TRP A 990 4.77 3.33 -1.32
N ALA A 991 4.34 2.64 -0.26
CA ALA A 991 4.08 1.21 -0.32
C ALA A 991 3.04 0.83 -1.39
N SER A 992 1.96 1.61 -1.51
CA SER A 992 0.89 1.36 -2.49
C SER A 992 1.40 1.37 -3.93
N SER A 993 2.33 2.26 -4.26
CA SER A 993 2.94 2.37 -5.59
C SER A 993 4.06 1.35 -5.85
N ARG A 994 4.39 0.50 -4.85
CA ARG A 994 5.43 -0.52 -4.90
C ARG A 994 4.91 -1.94 -4.66
N THR A 995 3.59 -2.13 -4.62
CA THR A 995 2.91 -3.40 -4.32
C THR A 995 3.48 -4.58 -5.12
N GLU A 996 3.71 -4.43 -6.44
CA GLU A 996 4.26 -5.49 -7.29
C GLU A 996 5.66 -5.96 -6.85
N THR A 997 6.52 -5.01 -6.45
CA THR A 997 7.86 -5.35 -5.98
C THR A 997 7.82 -5.94 -4.58
N LEU A 998 7.00 -5.38 -3.69
CA LEU A 998 6.85 -5.86 -2.30
C LEU A 998 6.28 -7.29 -2.21
N ALA A 999 5.59 -7.77 -3.25
CA ALA A 999 5.14 -9.17 -3.31
C ALA A 999 6.30 -10.19 -3.33
N ASP A 1000 7.52 -9.81 -3.75
CA ASP A 1000 8.70 -10.68 -3.73
C ASP A 1000 9.54 -10.55 -2.45
N VAL A 1001 9.01 -9.92 -1.40
CA VAL A 1001 9.80 -9.62 -0.20
C VAL A 1001 10.33 -10.89 0.49
N GLN A 1002 11.61 -10.83 0.87
CA GLN A 1002 12.31 -11.86 1.62
C GLN A 1002 13.15 -11.25 2.74
N TRP A 1003 13.48 -12.08 3.73
CA TRP A 1003 14.33 -11.69 4.86
C TRP A 1003 15.80 -11.55 4.45
N PHE A 1004 16.49 -10.58 5.05
CA PHE A 1004 17.91 -10.36 4.94
C PHE A 1004 18.53 -10.06 6.31
N GLY A 1005 19.77 -10.49 6.54
CA GLY A 1005 20.52 -10.18 7.76
C GLY A 1005 20.20 -11.09 8.95
N GLY A 1006 20.43 -10.57 10.16
CA GLY A 1006 20.51 -11.33 11.39
C GLY A 1006 19.22 -11.46 12.20
N ASP A 1007 19.39 -11.89 13.45
CA ASP A 1007 18.34 -12.13 14.44
C ASP A 1007 18.05 -10.84 15.25
N PRO A 1008 16.84 -10.24 15.11
CA PRO A 1008 16.50 -9.01 15.81
C PRO A 1008 16.59 -9.14 17.34
N ALA A 1009 16.27 -10.32 17.90
CA ALA A 1009 16.31 -10.57 19.35
C ALA A 1009 17.74 -10.46 19.92
N LYS A 1010 18.76 -10.67 19.08
CA LYS A 1010 20.18 -10.57 19.46
C LYS A 1010 20.77 -9.18 19.22
N GLY A 1011 19.97 -8.23 18.77
CA GLY A 1011 20.46 -6.90 18.42
C GLY A 1011 21.29 -6.86 17.14
N GLU A 1012 21.11 -7.84 16.23
CA GLU A 1012 21.80 -7.90 14.94
C GLU A 1012 21.07 -7.06 13.88
N VAL A 1013 21.80 -6.48 12.92
CA VAL A 1013 21.18 -5.76 11.79
C VAL A 1013 20.45 -6.75 10.88
N TYR A 1014 19.23 -6.40 10.50
CA TYR A 1014 18.39 -7.18 9.60
C TYR A 1014 17.68 -6.28 8.59
N GLY A 1015 16.93 -6.89 7.68
CA GLY A 1015 16.19 -6.17 6.66
C GLY A 1015 15.22 -7.02 5.85
N TRP A 1016 14.48 -6.32 5.01
CA TRP A 1016 13.49 -6.84 4.08
C TRP A 1016 13.89 -6.41 2.68
N ALA A 1017 14.08 -7.37 1.79
CA ALA A 1017 14.58 -7.14 0.45
C ALA A 1017 13.62 -7.72 -0.57
N ALA A 1018 13.30 -6.96 -1.60
CA ALA A 1018 12.36 -7.38 -2.64
C ALA A 1018 12.90 -6.96 -4.00
N TRP A 1019 12.67 -7.78 -5.02
CA TRP A 1019 13.13 -7.48 -6.38
C TRP A 1019 12.12 -7.96 -7.41
N TYR A 1020 11.93 -7.14 -8.43
CA TYR A 1020 11.02 -7.37 -9.53
C TYR A 1020 11.70 -6.98 -10.83
N GLY A 1021 11.57 -7.79 -11.88
CA GLY A 1021 12.09 -7.44 -13.20
C GLY A 1021 11.03 -7.70 -14.24
N ASN A 1022 10.96 -6.86 -15.28
CA ASN A 1022 10.21 -7.15 -16.48
C ASN A 1022 11.07 -6.94 -17.71
N ALA A 1023 11.44 -8.00 -18.42
CA ALA A 1023 12.21 -7.84 -19.65
C ALA A 1023 11.34 -7.62 -20.92
N ARG A 1024 9.99 -7.71 -20.84
CA ARG A 1024 9.08 -7.53 -22.00
C ARG A 1024 9.12 -6.14 -22.62
N ASN A 1025 9.32 -5.11 -21.79
CA ASN A 1025 9.00 -3.74 -22.19
C ASN A 1025 10.18 -2.76 -22.08
N GLY A 1026 11.41 -3.25 -21.86
CA GLY A 1026 12.54 -2.35 -21.54
C GLY A 1026 12.37 -1.61 -20.20
N SER A 1027 11.42 -2.03 -19.35
CA SER A 1027 11.19 -1.42 -18.04
C SER A 1027 12.33 -1.82 -17.09
N ALA A 1028 12.92 -0.84 -16.41
CA ALA A 1028 13.98 -1.08 -15.45
C ALA A 1028 13.50 -2.04 -14.35
N SER A 1029 14.37 -2.97 -13.94
CA SER A 1029 14.12 -3.82 -12.77
C SER A 1029 13.89 -2.96 -11.53
N SER A 1030 12.85 -3.28 -10.77
CA SER A 1030 12.54 -2.65 -9.50
C SER A 1030 13.15 -3.42 -8.32
N ALA A 1031 13.67 -2.74 -7.32
CA ALA A 1031 14.21 -3.38 -6.12
C ALA A 1031 13.97 -2.50 -4.91
N ILE A 1032 13.70 -3.11 -3.76
CA ILE A 1032 13.44 -2.44 -2.48
C ILE A 1032 14.30 -3.08 -1.40
N LEU A 1033 14.97 -2.26 -0.61
CA LEU A 1033 15.75 -2.68 0.56
C LEU A 1033 15.37 -1.83 1.77
N THR A 1034 14.75 -2.47 2.75
CA THR A 1034 14.51 -1.93 4.07
C THR A 1034 15.52 -2.55 5.04
N LEU A 1035 16.28 -1.74 5.77
CA LEU A 1035 17.23 -2.20 6.79
C LEU A 1035 16.88 -1.61 8.14
N ARG A 1036 17.13 -2.39 9.19
CA ARG A 1036 16.93 -1.99 10.58
C ARG A 1036 18.14 -2.36 11.44
N ASN A 1037 18.65 -1.38 12.16
CA ASN A 1037 19.55 -1.60 13.30
C ASN A 1037 18.70 -1.61 14.59
N PRO A 1038 18.50 -2.75 15.28
CA PRO A 1038 17.74 -2.80 16.55
C PRO A 1038 18.57 -2.38 17.79
N SER A 1039 19.85 -2.05 17.62
CA SER A 1039 20.80 -1.81 18.70
C SER A 1039 20.94 -0.31 19.05
N PRO A 1040 21.25 0.05 20.31
CA PRO A 1040 21.56 1.42 20.71
C PRO A 1040 22.93 1.90 20.23
N ILE A 1041 23.73 1.02 19.61
CA ILE A 1041 25.03 1.35 19.04
C ILE A 1041 24.97 1.32 17.52
N ARG A 1042 25.77 2.18 16.89
CA ARG A 1042 25.98 2.15 15.43
C ARG A 1042 26.52 0.79 15.01
N GLN A 1043 25.98 0.23 13.94
CA GLN A 1043 26.41 -1.04 13.36
C GLN A 1043 26.58 -0.91 11.85
N SER A 1044 27.22 -1.89 11.23
CA SER A 1044 27.38 -1.96 9.77
C SER A 1044 26.94 -3.33 9.27
N VAL A 1045 26.34 -3.38 8.09
CA VAL A 1045 25.90 -4.62 7.44
C VAL A 1045 26.55 -4.79 6.08
N GLN A 1046 26.91 -6.03 5.76
CA GLN A 1046 27.50 -6.41 4.49
C GLN A 1046 26.43 -6.92 3.53
N VAL A 1047 26.16 -6.19 2.46
CA VAL A 1047 25.13 -6.50 1.47
C VAL A 1047 25.76 -7.09 0.22
N ASP A 1048 25.55 -8.38 0.00
CA ASP A 1048 25.75 -9.04 -1.29
C ASP A 1048 24.40 -8.98 -2.05
N PRO A 1049 24.28 -8.22 -3.15
CA PRO A 1049 23.01 -8.06 -3.84
C PRO A 1049 22.43 -9.39 -4.36
N VAL A 1050 23.27 -10.36 -4.73
CA VAL A 1050 22.77 -11.65 -5.23
C VAL A 1050 22.05 -12.41 -4.11
N LYS A 1051 22.62 -12.42 -2.90
CA LYS A 1051 22.00 -13.07 -1.75
C LYS A 1051 20.83 -12.26 -1.20
N ALA A 1052 21.02 -10.95 -1.01
CA ALA A 1052 20.04 -10.07 -0.40
C ALA A 1052 18.72 -10.03 -1.18
N PHE A 1053 18.76 -10.08 -2.51
CA PHE A 1053 17.57 -10.06 -3.35
C PHE A 1053 17.32 -11.39 -4.06
N SER A 1054 18.07 -12.45 -3.77
CA SER A 1054 18.02 -13.72 -4.51
C SER A 1054 18.18 -13.52 -6.02
N LEU A 1055 18.98 -12.55 -6.47
CA LEU A 1055 18.99 -12.08 -7.85
C LEU A 1055 19.23 -13.22 -8.83
N PRO A 1056 18.45 -13.30 -9.91
CA PRO A 1056 18.61 -14.34 -10.90
C PRO A 1056 19.85 -14.09 -11.79
N GLY A 1057 20.30 -15.12 -12.51
CA GLY A 1057 21.57 -15.14 -13.26
C GLY A 1057 21.77 -14.00 -14.27
N TYR A 1058 20.69 -13.59 -14.93
CA TYR A 1058 20.61 -12.51 -15.91
C TYR A 1058 20.54 -11.09 -15.34
N ALA A 1059 20.19 -10.91 -14.06
CA ALA A 1059 20.15 -9.61 -13.43
C ALA A 1059 21.59 -9.12 -13.21
N ASN A 1060 22.14 -8.48 -14.26
CA ASN A 1060 23.55 -8.12 -14.34
C ASN A 1060 23.80 -6.61 -14.15
N SER A 1061 22.76 -5.79 -14.25
CA SER A 1061 22.86 -4.35 -14.01
C SER A 1061 23.09 -4.03 -12.53
N PRO A 1062 23.93 -3.04 -12.19
CA PRO A 1062 24.01 -2.51 -10.83
C PRO A 1062 22.64 -2.03 -10.36
N LEU A 1063 22.31 -2.33 -9.10
CA LEU A 1063 21.11 -1.77 -8.45
C LEU A 1063 21.49 -0.42 -7.84
N VAL A 1064 20.98 0.66 -8.45
CA VAL A 1064 21.06 2.00 -7.87
C VAL A 1064 19.77 2.21 -7.09
N LEU A 1065 19.88 2.28 -5.76
CA LEU A 1065 18.73 2.41 -4.87
C LEU A 1065 18.75 3.77 -4.20
N ASN A 1066 17.68 4.54 -4.37
CA ASN A 1066 17.47 5.84 -3.76
C ASN A 1066 16.56 5.71 -2.54
N THR A 1067 16.66 6.61 -1.59
CA THR A 1067 15.67 6.68 -0.52
C THR A 1067 14.38 7.32 -1.06
N PRO A 1068 13.20 6.76 -0.74
CA PRO A 1068 11.93 7.42 -1.03
C PRO A 1068 11.63 8.57 -0.05
N PHE A 1069 12.37 8.65 1.06
CA PHE A 1069 12.11 9.59 2.16
C PHE A 1069 13.10 10.76 2.17
N SER A 1070 12.59 11.97 2.25
CA SER A 1070 13.39 13.17 2.00
C SER A 1070 14.42 13.48 3.11
N ASP A 1071 14.16 13.07 4.34
CA ASP A 1071 15.01 13.27 5.51
C ASP A 1071 16.09 12.20 5.65
N GLN A 1072 15.88 11.00 5.10
CA GLN A 1072 16.79 9.87 5.26
C GLN A 1072 18.18 10.15 4.63
N ARG A 1073 19.23 9.67 5.32
CA ARG A 1073 20.60 9.60 4.80
C ARG A 1073 21.19 8.19 5.05
N PRO A 1074 22.00 7.64 4.13
CA PRO A 1074 22.39 8.19 2.82
C PRO A 1074 21.21 8.28 1.84
N ARG A 1075 21.32 9.16 0.84
CA ARG A 1075 20.25 9.38 -0.17
C ARG A 1075 20.19 8.28 -1.22
N GLN A 1076 21.32 7.66 -1.50
CA GLN A 1076 21.46 6.65 -2.53
C GLN A 1076 22.53 5.66 -2.09
N ILE A 1077 22.33 4.40 -2.47
CA ILE A 1077 23.33 3.34 -2.40
C ILE A 1077 23.41 2.66 -3.77
N GLN A 1078 24.57 2.10 -4.07
CA GLN A 1078 24.77 1.32 -5.29
C GLN A 1078 25.26 -0.07 -4.92
N LEU A 1079 24.54 -1.09 -5.38
CA LEU A 1079 24.89 -2.49 -5.17
C LEU A 1079 25.29 -3.11 -6.51
N VAL A 1080 26.49 -3.68 -6.56
CA VAL A 1080 27.06 -4.26 -7.78
C VAL A 1080 27.19 -5.76 -7.60
N ARG A 1081 26.71 -6.53 -8.57
CA ARG A 1081 26.85 -7.99 -8.59
C ARG A 1081 28.32 -8.40 -8.40
N GLY A 1082 28.57 -9.37 -7.52
CA GLY A 1082 29.93 -9.85 -7.20
C GLY A 1082 30.73 -8.94 -6.26
N ARG A 1083 30.16 -7.82 -5.79
CA ARG A 1083 30.77 -6.93 -4.79
C ARG A 1083 29.88 -6.85 -3.55
N VAL A 1084 30.46 -7.18 -2.40
CA VAL A 1084 29.84 -6.95 -1.10
C VAL A 1084 29.96 -5.47 -0.75
N THR A 1085 28.84 -4.83 -0.41
CA THR A 1085 28.77 -3.41 -0.06
C THR A 1085 28.49 -3.25 1.43
N SER A 1086 29.35 -2.50 2.13
CA SER A 1086 29.13 -2.17 3.55
C SER A 1086 28.21 -0.96 3.67
N ILE A 1087 27.16 -1.08 4.48
CA ILE A 1087 26.23 0.01 4.79
C ILE A 1087 26.27 0.25 6.30
N ASP A 1088 26.49 1.49 6.71
CA ASP A 1088 26.49 1.88 8.12
C ASP A 1088 25.11 2.36 8.55
N LEU A 1089 24.66 1.87 9.70
CA LEU A 1089 23.38 2.21 10.30
C LEU A 1089 23.59 2.85 11.68
N PRO A 1090 23.10 4.09 11.90
CA PRO A 1090 23.00 4.66 13.23
C PRO A 1090 22.21 3.77 14.20
N ALA A 1091 22.31 4.05 15.50
CA ALA A 1091 21.49 3.39 16.51
C ALA A 1091 20.00 3.48 16.15
N PHE A 1092 19.28 2.37 16.27
CA PHE A 1092 17.85 2.26 15.98
C PHE A 1092 17.40 2.59 14.54
N ALA A 1093 18.32 2.89 13.61
CA ALA A 1093 17.96 3.41 12.30
C ALA A 1093 17.09 2.44 11.49
N VAL A 1094 16.04 2.97 10.85
CA VAL A 1094 15.28 2.33 9.77
C VAL A 1094 15.62 3.04 8.46
N LEU A 1095 16.25 2.33 7.53
CA LEU A 1095 16.60 2.86 6.22
C LEU A 1095 15.82 2.12 5.13
N VAL A 1096 15.09 2.86 4.31
CA VAL A 1096 14.35 2.31 3.16
C VAL A 1096 14.97 2.85 1.87
N PHE A 1097 15.21 1.97 0.91
CA PHE A 1097 15.69 2.30 -0.42
C PHE A 1097 14.85 1.59 -1.47
N ASP A 1098 14.62 2.24 -2.62
CA ASP A 1098 14.04 1.61 -3.81
C ASP A 1098 14.75 2.05 -5.10
N THR A 1099 14.48 1.39 -6.21
CA THR A 1099 15.01 1.74 -7.55
C THR A 1099 14.34 2.94 -8.21
N SER A 1100 13.38 3.59 -7.56
CA SER A 1100 12.82 4.80 -8.14
C SER A 1100 13.97 5.80 -8.31
N GLY A 1101 14.04 6.50 -9.46
CA GLY A 1101 14.93 7.65 -9.56
C GLY A 1101 14.67 8.58 -8.37
N PRO A 1102 15.67 9.35 -7.88
CA PRO A 1102 15.42 10.28 -6.79
C PRO A 1102 14.13 11.00 -7.12
N THR A 1103 13.10 10.87 -6.27
CA THR A 1103 11.87 11.62 -6.47
C THR A 1103 12.33 13.04 -6.70
N PRO A 1104 12.08 13.62 -7.90
CA PRO A 1104 12.30 15.02 -8.02
C PRO A 1104 11.34 15.58 -6.98
N SER A 1105 11.87 16.16 -5.90
CA SER A 1105 11.12 17.22 -5.29
C SER A 1105 10.75 18.14 -6.44
N ALA A 1106 9.55 18.73 -6.44
CA ALA A 1106 9.24 19.77 -7.44
C ALA A 1106 10.41 20.78 -7.54
N TRP A 1107 11.11 21.00 -6.42
CA TRP A 1107 12.37 21.72 -6.30
C TRP A 1107 13.57 21.19 -7.11
N ALA A 1108 13.81 19.89 -7.24
CA ALA A 1108 14.95 19.36 -8.02
C ALA A 1108 14.76 19.56 -9.53
N VAL A 1109 13.53 19.42 -10.05
CA VAL A 1109 13.21 19.77 -11.45
C VAL A 1109 13.35 21.27 -11.67
N TYR A 1110 12.89 22.08 -10.70
CA TYR A 1110 13.09 23.53 -10.76
C TYR A 1110 14.57 23.92 -10.68
N LEU A 1111 15.39 23.21 -9.89
CA LEU A 1111 16.82 23.47 -9.76
C LEU A 1111 17.59 23.08 -11.03
N ASP A 1112 17.25 21.95 -11.65
CA ASP A 1112 17.84 21.54 -12.94
C ASP A 1112 17.45 22.52 -14.06
N ILE A 1113 16.19 22.98 -14.08
CA ILE A 1113 15.74 24.06 -14.97
C ILE A 1113 16.48 25.37 -14.68
N LEU A 1114 16.72 25.71 -13.40
CA LEU A 1114 17.42 26.94 -13.02
C LEU A 1114 18.91 26.88 -13.37
N VAL A 1115 19.56 25.73 -13.15
CA VAL A 1115 20.98 25.50 -13.44
C VAL A 1115 21.22 25.48 -14.96
N ASP A 1116 20.32 24.88 -15.73
CA ASP A 1116 20.38 24.93 -17.20
C ASP A 1116 20.12 26.35 -17.73
N ASN A 1117 19.18 27.09 -17.15
CA ASN A 1117 18.94 28.50 -17.51
C ASN A 1117 20.11 29.41 -17.11
N LEU A 1118 20.74 29.18 -15.96
CA LEU A 1118 21.92 29.92 -15.51
C LEU A 1118 23.17 29.55 -16.33
N ALA A 1119 23.31 28.30 -16.78
CA ALA A 1119 24.38 27.91 -17.70
C ALA A 1119 24.19 28.57 -19.07
N VAL A 1120 22.95 28.62 -19.59
CA VAL A 1120 22.63 29.37 -20.80
C VAL A 1120 22.89 30.87 -20.60
N LEU A 1121 22.50 31.45 -19.47
CA LEU A 1121 22.78 32.85 -19.15
C LEU A 1121 24.29 33.13 -19.04
N PHE A 1122 25.05 32.24 -18.40
CA PHE A 1122 26.51 32.34 -18.24
C PHE A 1122 27.24 32.26 -19.58
N TRP A 1123 26.88 31.31 -20.45
CA TRP A 1123 27.48 31.20 -21.78
C TRP A 1123 27.03 32.33 -22.73
N THR A 1124 25.81 32.84 -22.57
CA THR A 1124 25.32 34.00 -23.34
C THR A 1124 25.98 35.29 -22.90
N VAL A 1125 26.17 35.50 -21.59
CA VAL A 1125 26.90 36.63 -21.02
C VAL A 1125 28.38 36.54 -21.36
N LEU A 1126 29.00 35.36 -21.33
CA LEU A 1126 30.38 35.15 -21.76
C LEU A 1126 30.55 35.43 -23.27
N ALA A 1127 29.61 35.00 -24.11
CA ALA A 1127 29.62 35.30 -25.55
C ALA A 1127 29.45 36.80 -25.82
N VAL A 1128 28.60 37.50 -25.06
CA VAL A 1128 28.42 38.95 -25.15
C VAL A 1128 29.63 39.71 -24.61
N LEU A 1129 30.31 39.21 -23.57
CA LEU A 1129 31.55 39.80 -23.04
C LEU A 1129 32.74 39.59 -23.99
N VAL A 1130 32.86 38.43 -24.62
CA VAL A 1130 33.90 38.14 -25.63
C VAL A 1130 33.65 38.94 -26.92
N ALA A 1131 32.39 39.12 -27.31
CA ALA A 1131 32.01 40.02 -28.41
C ALA A 1131 32.21 41.51 -28.06
N GLY A 1132 31.95 41.89 -26.79
CA GLY A 1132 32.14 43.25 -26.28
C GLY A 1132 33.60 43.66 -26.13
N PHE A 1133 34.51 42.73 -25.81
CA PHE A 1133 35.94 42.99 -25.77
C PHE A 1133 36.59 43.14 -27.16
N SER A 1134 35.93 42.68 -28.22
CA SER A 1134 36.43 42.82 -29.60
C SER A 1134 36.08 44.16 -30.26
N LEU A 1135 35.40 45.09 -29.56
CA LEU A 1135 34.97 46.39 -30.11
C LEU A 1135 35.65 47.61 -29.47
N ARG A 1136 36.70 47.43 -28.67
CA ARG A 1136 37.56 48.54 -28.21
C ARG A 1136 39.04 48.17 -28.28
N GLY A 1137 39.63 48.37 -29.45
CA GLY A 1137 41.09 48.36 -29.61
C GLY A 1137 41.51 48.00 -31.03
N GLY A 1138 41.65 49.01 -31.90
CA GLY A 1138 42.28 48.82 -33.20
C GLY A 1138 43.81 48.73 -33.09
N SER A 1139 44.41 47.72 -33.71
CA SER A 1139 45.45 47.88 -34.74
C SER A 1139 45.84 46.50 -35.31
N ALA A 1140 46.24 46.50 -36.58
CA ALA A 1140 46.32 45.36 -37.48
C ALA A 1140 47.45 44.35 -37.20
N ALA A 1141 47.18 43.05 -37.45
CA ALA A 1141 48.09 42.11 -38.14
C ALA A 1141 47.44 40.74 -38.47
N SER A 1142 47.54 40.37 -39.75
CA SER A 1142 47.51 39.05 -40.41
C SER A 1142 46.46 37.96 -40.08
N ALA A 1143 45.54 37.78 -41.04
CA ALA A 1143 45.13 36.55 -41.74
C ALA A 1143 44.91 35.20 -40.99
N ALA A 1144 43.65 34.73 -40.96
CA ALA A 1144 43.19 33.37 -41.32
C ALA A 1144 41.65 33.38 -41.52
N PRO A 1145 41.05 32.52 -42.37
CA PRO A 1145 39.67 32.69 -42.79
C PRO A 1145 38.69 32.31 -41.67
N ALA A 1146 37.70 33.18 -41.43
CA ALA A 1146 36.60 32.87 -40.54
C ALA A 1146 35.82 31.67 -41.08
N ALA A 1147 35.77 30.58 -40.32
CA ALA A 1147 34.85 29.48 -40.58
C ALA A 1147 33.41 30.01 -40.53
N PRO A 1148 32.52 29.60 -41.45
CA PRO A 1148 31.17 30.14 -41.47
C PRO A 1148 30.44 29.75 -40.18
N ALA A 1149 29.88 30.77 -39.51
CA ALA A 1149 29.03 30.58 -38.36
C ALA A 1149 27.88 29.64 -38.76
N VAL A 1150 27.81 28.48 -38.12
CA VAL A 1150 26.73 27.51 -38.32
C VAL A 1150 25.45 28.15 -37.75
N PRO A 1151 24.39 28.35 -38.55
CA PRO A 1151 23.14 28.95 -38.08
C PRO A 1151 22.58 28.16 -36.88
N LEU A 1152 21.94 28.85 -35.95
CA LEU A 1152 21.35 28.25 -34.74
C LEU A 1152 20.40 27.07 -35.08
N GLU A 1153 19.74 27.15 -36.23
CA GLU A 1153 18.90 26.10 -36.80
C GLU A 1153 19.67 24.80 -37.11
N GLU A 1154 20.90 24.91 -37.60
CA GLU A 1154 21.75 23.77 -37.97
C GLU A 1154 22.42 23.16 -36.72
N LEU A 1155 22.73 23.98 -35.70
CA LEU A 1155 23.11 23.49 -34.37
C LEU A 1155 21.94 22.80 -33.66
N ARG A 1156 20.71 23.32 -33.79
CA ARG A 1156 19.48 22.66 -33.30
C ARG A 1156 19.23 21.35 -34.03
N ARG A 1157 19.38 21.29 -35.36
CA ARG A 1157 19.28 20.03 -36.13
C ARG A 1157 20.33 19.02 -35.73
N ARG A 1158 21.60 19.42 -35.56
CA ARG A 1158 22.67 18.52 -35.11
C ARG A 1158 22.45 18.04 -33.68
N ARG A 1159 21.87 18.87 -32.81
CA ARG A 1159 21.49 18.51 -31.43
C ARG A 1159 20.27 17.61 -31.39
N LEU A 1160 19.25 17.85 -32.24
CA LEU A 1160 18.12 16.93 -32.44
C LEU A 1160 18.60 15.58 -32.98
N ALA A 1161 19.47 15.56 -33.99
CA ALA A 1161 20.05 14.34 -34.53
C ALA A 1161 20.94 13.59 -33.52
N ALA A 1162 21.59 14.30 -32.59
CA ALA A 1162 22.35 13.70 -31.49
C ALA A 1162 21.44 13.18 -30.35
N LEU A 1163 20.30 13.83 -30.11
CA LEU A 1163 19.27 13.38 -29.18
C LEU A 1163 18.49 12.19 -29.74
N GLU A 1164 18.21 12.16 -31.04
CA GLU A 1164 17.62 11.02 -31.76
C GLU A 1164 18.55 9.80 -31.74
N ARG A 1165 19.87 10.00 -31.89
CA ARG A 1165 20.86 8.91 -31.74
C ARG A 1165 21.00 8.41 -30.29
N ARG A 1166 20.71 9.24 -29.28
CA ARG A 1166 20.67 8.81 -27.86
C ARG A 1166 19.32 8.24 -27.44
N GLY A 1167 18.24 8.60 -28.12
CA GLY A 1167 16.91 8.02 -27.96
C GLY A 1167 16.68 6.72 -28.73
N ALA A 1168 17.61 6.35 -29.61
CA ALA A 1168 17.64 5.06 -30.28
C ALA A 1168 18.36 3.95 -29.48
N ASP A 1169 18.99 4.30 -28.35
CA ASP A 1169 19.72 3.36 -27.47
C ASP A 1169 19.16 3.35 -26.02
N ARG A 1170 17.89 3.72 -25.85
CA ARG A 1170 17.12 3.58 -24.60
C ARG A 1170 15.72 3.05 -24.84
#